data_AF-A0A7C6UBZ3-F1
#
_entry.id   AF-A0A7C6UBZ3-F1
#
_cell.length_a   1.000
_cell.length_b   1.000
_cell.length_c   1.000
_cell.angle_alpha   90.00
_cell.angle_beta   90.00
_cell.angle_gamma   90.00
#
_symmetry.space_group_name_H-M   'P 1'
#
loop_
_entity.id
_entity.type
_entity.pdbx_description
1 polymer ?
#
loop_
_entity_poly.entity_id
_entity_poly.type
_entity_poly.pdbx_seq_one_letter_code
_entity_poly.pdbx_strand_id
1 'polypeptide(L)'
;MYAVILAGGSGTRLWPLSREQFPKQYLTLGESERSLFQETVDRVKPNIQAENIIIVTHVAQEVEIHRQLSAIKDINPGAVKVLLEPQPRNTAPAIGLSAWFLLHLRGPETIMAVFPSDHLISSNERFATLLAQGEQAARRYGLVTFGVTPFYPETGYGYIRLGERLDENAFLAEQFVEKPDRERAVEYIKNPCFLWNSGMFVFKVGSLISAYRRYLPELAGILEDIDWTGKPLLERAYARMEPISIDYGIMEKAEGVAVIPAEIGWSDMGSFEAYYQVMPKDNHGNYCRGRTLLVDTRNSLVLSKSRLVGAVGLENLVVVDTDDALLVCPRKRVQEVRELAEALEEKHAPEYIQHRTVHRPWGSFTTLELGDTYQVKRISVQPGKRLSLQSHRFRSEHWVVVRGEALVTIGEEKLRLQKGKTSFIPTGVKHRLENTGEDLLEVIEVQNGRYLGEDDIIRYQDDFGRAAKELTPEQHYQRWLAFPELDPDTRSQLEAMADDPVRICSCFESELVFGTGGMRGVIGPGLNRMNRYIVRRATQGLADYLQGLPLREQEKKVVIAYDTRKFSHDFSVDVSLVLAANGIRALLFDGPRPTPELSFAIRKLGCAAGIVITASHNPPAYNGYKVYGPDGGQAVSPLIDNLVEKIAQVDLFEDVQITTWEEAGAAGLLQLIGSEVDRLYLEAVQSLTLSAPRSPLKVVYTPLHGAGACLIPDLFRESGYIELSVVDEQMIPDPEFSTVKVPNP
;
A
#
# COMPACT_ATOMS: atom_id res chain seq x y z
N MET A 1 -24.38 -20.61 -19.29
CA MET A 1 -22.96 -20.18 -19.38
C MET A 1 -22.73 -19.01 -18.44
N TYR A 2 -21.53 -18.89 -17.87
CA TYR A 2 -21.06 -17.75 -17.08
C TYR A 2 -19.96 -17.01 -17.85
N ALA A 3 -19.89 -15.69 -17.68
CA ALA A 3 -18.75 -14.89 -18.12
C ALA A 3 -17.83 -14.61 -16.93
N VAL A 4 -16.54 -14.82 -17.12
CA VAL A 4 -15.47 -14.43 -16.19
C VAL A 4 -14.66 -13.35 -16.88
N ILE A 5 -14.76 -12.12 -16.40
CA ILE A 5 -14.03 -10.97 -16.92
C ILE A 5 -12.81 -10.75 -16.02
N LEU A 6 -11.62 -10.91 -16.59
CA LEU A 6 -10.36 -10.67 -15.89
C LEU A 6 -10.02 -9.19 -15.96
N ALA A 7 -10.08 -8.52 -14.82
CA ALA A 7 -9.75 -7.10 -14.65
C ALA A 7 -8.42 -6.93 -13.91
N GLY A 8 -7.40 -7.65 -14.37
CA GLY A 8 -6.03 -7.54 -13.91
C GLY A 8 -5.11 -6.92 -14.97
N GLY A 9 -4.03 -6.29 -14.52
CA GLY A 9 -2.99 -5.71 -15.37
C GLY A 9 -2.73 -4.23 -15.08
N SER A 10 -1.46 -3.80 -15.07
CA SER A 10 -1.06 -2.41 -14.81
C SER A 10 -1.01 -1.55 -16.09
N GLY A 11 -0.79 -2.17 -17.25
CA GLY A 11 -0.77 -1.47 -18.54
C GLY A 11 0.47 -0.61 -18.80
N THR A 12 1.58 -0.82 -18.09
CA THR A 12 2.79 0.06 -18.08
C THR A 12 3.31 0.50 -19.45
N ARG A 13 3.17 -0.32 -20.50
CA ARG A 13 3.54 0.02 -21.90
C ARG A 13 2.70 1.13 -22.54
N LEU A 14 1.60 1.53 -21.91
CA LEU A 14 0.75 2.65 -22.30
C LEU A 14 0.90 3.86 -21.36
N TRP A 15 1.90 3.88 -20.48
CA TRP A 15 2.25 5.12 -19.78
C TRP A 15 2.55 6.21 -20.83
N PRO A 16 2.06 7.46 -20.71
CA PRO A 16 1.43 8.08 -19.55
C PRO A 16 -0.10 8.03 -19.56
N LEU A 17 -0.76 7.19 -20.36
CA LEU A 17 -2.21 6.99 -20.25
C LEU A 17 -2.56 6.11 -19.05
N SER A 18 -1.84 5.00 -18.86
CA SER A 18 -2.03 4.11 -17.72
C SER A 18 -1.28 4.59 -16.48
N ARG A 19 -1.81 4.20 -15.32
CA ARG A 19 -1.21 4.37 -13.98
C ARG A 19 -1.46 3.10 -13.19
N GLU A 20 -0.75 2.90 -12.08
CA GLU A 20 -1.02 1.82 -11.14
C GLU A 20 -2.50 1.82 -10.67
N GLN A 21 -3.00 2.98 -10.24
CA GLN A 21 -4.40 3.15 -9.80
C GLN A 21 -5.39 3.37 -10.95
N PHE A 22 -4.89 3.57 -12.17
CA PHE A 22 -5.73 3.73 -13.36
C PHE A 22 -5.19 2.89 -14.52
N PRO A 23 -5.31 1.56 -14.38
CA PRO A 23 -4.75 0.62 -15.35
C PRO A 23 -5.48 0.66 -16.69
N LYS A 24 -4.88 -0.06 -17.66
CA LYS A 24 -5.28 -0.06 -19.07
C LYS A 24 -6.77 -0.31 -19.32
N GLN A 25 -7.41 -1.22 -18.57
CA GLN A 25 -8.82 -1.55 -18.76
C GLN A 25 -9.76 -0.35 -18.55
N TYR A 26 -9.32 0.72 -17.87
CA TYR A 26 -10.12 1.92 -17.68
C TYR A 26 -9.87 3.01 -18.72
N LEU A 27 -8.93 2.80 -19.65
CA LEU A 27 -8.67 3.74 -20.74
C LEU A 27 -9.80 3.73 -21.76
N THR A 28 -10.07 4.89 -22.34
CA THR A 28 -11.01 5.08 -23.45
C THR A 28 -10.26 5.16 -24.78
N LEU A 29 -10.77 4.50 -25.80
CA LEU A 29 -10.14 4.42 -27.12
C LEU A 29 -10.90 5.23 -28.16
N GLY A 30 -10.18 5.82 -29.11
CA GLY A 30 -10.80 6.55 -30.20
C GLY A 30 -11.70 7.69 -29.71
N GLU A 31 -12.92 7.75 -30.23
CA GLU A 31 -13.95 8.70 -29.77
C GLU A 31 -14.90 8.10 -28.72
N SER A 32 -14.67 6.85 -28.30
CA SER A 32 -15.50 6.18 -27.30
C SER A 32 -15.39 6.92 -25.97
N GLU A 33 -16.54 7.12 -25.32
CA GLU A 33 -16.63 7.56 -23.93
C GLU A 33 -16.60 6.37 -22.96
N ARG A 34 -16.61 5.14 -23.48
CA ARG A 34 -16.55 3.91 -22.68
C ARG A 34 -15.10 3.50 -22.47
N SER A 35 -14.81 2.97 -21.28
CA SER A 35 -13.55 2.29 -21.03
C SER A 35 -13.52 0.91 -21.70
N LEU A 36 -12.34 0.36 -21.94
CA LEU A 36 -12.17 -1.02 -22.44
C LEU A 36 -12.93 -2.06 -21.59
N PHE A 37 -12.92 -1.89 -20.27
CA PHE A 37 -13.69 -2.70 -19.33
C PHE A 37 -15.19 -2.58 -19.60
N GLN A 38 -15.70 -1.35 -19.73
CA GLN A 38 -17.13 -1.11 -20.01
C GLN A 38 -17.54 -1.67 -21.37
N GLU A 39 -16.70 -1.51 -22.40
CA GLU A 39 -16.94 -2.10 -23.73
C GLU A 39 -17.00 -3.63 -23.65
N THR A 40 -16.16 -4.26 -22.83
CA THR A 40 -16.19 -5.70 -22.61
C THR A 40 -17.48 -6.14 -21.93
N VAL A 41 -17.94 -5.43 -20.90
CA VAL A 41 -19.22 -5.73 -20.23
C VAL A 41 -20.40 -5.49 -21.17
N ASP A 42 -20.41 -4.39 -21.93
CA ASP A 42 -21.45 -4.08 -22.92
C ASP A 42 -21.55 -5.12 -24.04
N ARG A 43 -20.42 -5.78 -24.36
CA ARG A 43 -20.35 -6.87 -25.33
C ARG A 43 -20.87 -8.20 -24.78
N VAL A 44 -20.68 -8.45 -23.48
CA VAL A 44 -21.09 -9.68 -22.80
C VAL A 44 -22.57 -9.67 -22.41
N LYS A 45 -23.05 -8.55 -21.86
CA LYS A 45 -24.41 -8.44 -21.26
C LYS A 45 -25.59 -8.79 -22.19
N PRO A 46 -25.53 -8.67 -23.54
CA PRO A 46 -26.64 -9.08 -24.40
C PRO A 46 -26.86 -10.59 -24.43
N ASN A 47 -25.81 -11.38 -24.15
CA ASN A 47 -25.84 -12.85 -24.25
C ASN A 47 -25.80 -13.53 -22.87
N ILE A 48 -25.32 -12.84 -21.84
CA ILE A 48 -25.13 -13.37 -20.49
C ILE A 48 -25.75 -12.40 -19.48
N GLN A 49 -26.72 -12.88 -18.71
CA GLN A 49 -27.38 -12.11 -17.65
C GLN A 49 -26.39 -11.67 -16.56
N ALA A 50 -26.66 -10.53 -15.92
CA ALA A 50 -25.76 -9.91 -14.94
C ALA A 50 -25.38 -10.86 -13.79
N GLU A 51 -26.31 -11.70 -13.33
CA GLU A 51 -26.10 -12.69 -12.26
C GLU A 51 -25.10 -13.78 -12.63
N ASN A 52 -24.85 -13.96 -13.93
CA ASN A 52 -23.90 -14.92 -14.48
C ASN A 52 -22.60 -14.25 -14.97
N ILE A 53 -22.39 -12.97 -14.64
CA ILE A 53 -21.12 -12.25 -14.87
C ILE A 53 -20.33 -12.24 -13.57
N ILE A 54 -19.09 -12.72 -13.66
CA ILE A 54 -18.08 -12.70 -12.61
C ILE A 54 -16.94 -11.80 -13.08
N ILE A 55 -16.54 -10.85 -12.25
CA ILE A 55 -15.34 -10.05 -12.46
C ILE A 55 -14.30 -10.50 -11.45
N VAL A 56 -13.08 -10.75 -11.91
CA VAL A 56 -11.94 -11.07 -11.04
C VAL A 56 -10.97 -9.90 -11.11
N THR A 57 -10.60 -9.35 -9.95
CA THR A 57 -9.78 -8.13 -9.88
C THR A 57 -9.02 -8.07 -8.56
N HIS A 58 -7.96 -7.27 -8.50
CA HIS A 58 -7.28 -6.98 -7.24
C HIS A 58 -8.19 -6.24 -6.25
N VAL A 59 -8.05 -6.49 -4.94
CA VAL A 59 -8.83 -5.85 -3.87
C VAL A 59 -8.78 -4.31 -3.94
N ALA A 60 -7.64 -3.73 -4.31
CA ALA A 60 -7.48 -2.28 -4.46
C ALA A 60 -8.36 -1.66 -5.57
N GLN A 61 -8.85 -2.47 -6.51
CA GLN A 61 -9.65 -2.04 -7.66
C GLN A 61 -11.16 -2.18 -7.43
N GLU A 62 -11.61 -2.75 -6.31
CA GLU A 62 -13.04 -3.00 -6.00
C GLU A 62 -13.90 -1.74 -6.23
N VAL A 63 -13.46 -0.62 -5.66
CA VAL A 63 -14.17 0.66 -5.72
C VAL A 63 -14.32 1.15 -7.16
N GLU A 64 -13.26 1.04 -7.96
CA GLU A 64 -13.27 1.51 -9.34
C GLU A 64 -14.12 0.60 -10.24
N ILE A 65 -14.08 -0.72 -10.03
CA ILE A 65 -14.95 -1.68 -10.74
C ILE A 65 -16.43 -1.35 -10.49
N HIS A 66 -16.83 -1.13 -9.24
CA HIS A 66 -18.22 -0.76 -8.95
C HIS A 66 -18.62 0.58 -9.57
N ARG A 67 -17.70 1.56 -9.63
CA ARG A 67 -17.92 2.83 -10.32
C ARG A 67 -18.13 2.62 -11.82
N GLN A 68 -17.27 1.83 -12.46
CA GLN A 68 -17.34 1.53 -13.89
C GLN A 68 -18.64 0.80 -14.24
N LEU A 69 -19.04 -0.20 -13.46
CA LEU A 69 -20.30 -0.94 -13.62
C LEU A 69 -21.53 -0.04 -13.46
N SER A 70 -21.52 0.84 -12.45
CA SER A 70 -22.65 1.75 -12.20
C SER A 70 -22.87 2.77 -13.32
N ALA A 71 -21.85 3.04 -14.14
CA ALA A 71 -21.95 3.91 -15.31
C ALA A 71 -22.45 3.17 -16.57
N ILE A 72 -22.59 1.85 -16.54
CA ILE A 72 -23.13 1.07 -17.66
C ILE A 72 -24.66 1.09 -17.60
N LYS A 73 -25.29 1.35 -18.75
CA LYS A 73 -26.77 1.33 -18.85
C LYS A 73 -27.27 -0.11 -18.90
N ASP A 74 -28.48 -0.34 -18.41
CA ASP A 74 -29.19 -1.62 -18.56
C ASP A 74 -28.46 -2.83 -17.96
N ILE A 75 -27.66 -2.62 -16.92
CA ILE A 75 -27.08 -3.68 -16.08
C ILE A 75 -27.37 -3.36 -14.61
N ASN A 76 -27.68 -4.37 -13.80
CA ASN A 76 -27.75 -4.22 -12.36
C ASN A 76 -26.36 -4.49 -11.76
N PRO A 77 -25.62 -3.47 -11.27
CA PRO A 77 -24.27 -3.68 -10.74
C PRO A 77 -24.24 -4.62 -9.53
N GLY A 78 -25.32 -4.66 -8.72
CA GLY A 78 -25.41 -5.54 -7.54
C GLY A 78 -25.66 -7.01 -7.88
N ALA A 79 -26.07 -7.32 -9.11
CA ALA A 79 -26.22 -8.69 -9.59
C ALA A 79 -24.89 -9.32 -10.04
N VAL A 80 -23.96 -8.49 -10.52
CA VAL A 80 -22.62 -8.92 -10.96
C VAL A 80 -21.80 -9.37 -9.75
N LYS A 81 -21.13 -10.52 -9.86
CA LYS A 81 -20.24 -11.03 -8.82
C LYS A 81 -18.84 -10.47 -9.02
N VAL A 82 -18.23 -9.96 -7.96
CA VAL A 82 -16.83 -9.49 -7.97
C VAL A 82 -16.02 -10.37 -7.02
N LEU A 83 -15.04 -11.10 -7.57
CA LEU A 83 -14.07 -11.87 -6.82
C LEU A 83 -12.80 -11.04 -6.67
N LEU A 84 -12.39 -10.80 -5.42
CA LEU A 84 -11.27 -9.93 -5.09
C LEU A 84 -10.02 -10.76 -4.82
N GLU A 85 -9.01 -10.59 -5.66
CA GLU A 85 -7.67 -11.13 -5.47
C GLU A 85 -6.93 -10.30 -4.42
N PRO A 86 -6.46 -10.91 -3.32
CA PRO A 86 -5.68 -10.19 -2.31
C PRO A 86 -4.29 -9.78 -2.80
N GLN A 87 -3.74 -10.55 -3.75
CA GLN A 87 -2.41 -10.34 -4.34
C GLN A 87 -2.45 -10.74 -5.82
N PRO A 88 -1.69 -10.07 -6.70
CA PRO A 88 -1.64 -10.42 -8.11
C PRO A 88 -0.87 -11.74 -8.32
N ARG A 89 -1.54 -12.78 -8.84
CA ARG A 89 -0.92 -14.09 -9.12
C ARG A 89 -1.06 -14.53 -10.60
N ASN A 90 -1.39 -13.59 -11.49
CA ASN A 90 -1.55 -13.81 -12.94
C ASN A 90 -2.81 -14.67 -13.29
N THR A 91 -3.01 -15.03 -14.56
CA THR A 91 -4.32 -15.49 -15.06
C THR A 91 -4.73 -16.89 -14.61
N ALA A 92 -3.80 -17.83 -14.35
CA ALA A 92 -4.20 -19.18 -13.93
C ALA A 92 -4.84 -19.20 -12.53
N PRO A 93 -4.29 -18.54 -11.51
CA PRO A 93 -4.98 -18.43 -10.21
C PRO A 93 -6.35 -17.74 -10.29
N ALA A 94 -6.49 -16.65 -11.05
CA ALA A 94 -7.75 -15.93 -11.23
C ALA A 94 -8.85 -16.77 -11.92
N ILE A 95 -8.48 -17.49 -12.99
CA ILE A 95 -9.37 -18.40 -13.71
C ILE A 95 -9.71 -19.62 -12.84
N GLY A 96 -8.74 -20.15 -12.11
CA GLY A 96 -8.91 -21.28 -11.19
C GLY A 96 -9.87 -20.95 -10.06
N LEU A 97 -9.70 -19.79 -9.42
CA LEU A 97 -10.61 -19.28 -8.40
C LEU A 97 -12.06 -19.23 -8.92
N SER A 98 -12.25 -18.72 -10.14
CA SER A 98 -13.56 -18.65 -10.78
C SER A 98 -14.13 -20.04 -11.09
N ALA A 99 -13.31 -20.98 -11.55
CA ALA A 99 -13.72 -22.34 -11.85
C ALA A 99 -14.18 -23.10 -10.59
N TRP A 100 -13.45 -23.00 -9.48
CA TRP A 100 -13.85 -23.64 -8.21
C TRP A 100 -15.08 -22.97 -7.59
N PHE A 101 -15.18 -21.63 -7.68
CA PHE A 101 -16.40 -20.92 -7.29
C PHE A 101 -17.63 -21.43 -8.05
N LEU A 102 -17.51 -21.56 -9.38
CA LEU A 102 -18.59 -22.08 -10.23
C LEU A 102 -18.87 -23.56 -10.02
N LEU A 103 -17.84 -24.37 -9.74
CA LEU A 103 -18.01 -25.77 -9.37
C LEU A 103 -18.91 -25.88 -8.13
N HIS A 104 -18.63 -25.09 -7.09
CA HIS A 104 -19.45 -25.06 -5.88
C HIS A 104 -20.87 -24.53 -6.14
N LEU A 105 -21.01 -23.47 -6.94
CA LEU A 105 -22.29 -22.79 -7.16
C LEU A 105 -23.25 -23.54 -8.10
N ARG A 106 -22.73 -24.22 -9.13
CA ARG A 106 -23.52 -24.79 -10.24
C ARG A 106 -23.07 -26.19 -10.70
N GLY A 107 -21.90 -26.65 -10.31
CA GLY A 107 -21.38 -27.98 -10.66
C GLY A 107 -20.54 -28.04 -11.94
N PRO A 108 -19.98 -29.22 -12.25
CA PRO A 108 -18.91 -29.41 -13.25
C PRO A 108 -19.37 -29.28 -14.71
N GLU A 109 -20.67 -29.37 -15.00
CA GLU A 109 -21.24 -29.19 -16.35
C GLU A 109 -21.41 -27.73 -16.75
N THR A 110 -21.05 -26.80 -15.87
CA THR A 110 -21.11 -25.36 -16.13
C THR A 110 -20.13 -24.98 -17.23
N ILE A 111 -20.59 -24.14 -18.17
CA ILE A 111 -19.74 -23.51 -19.18
C ILE A 111 -19.31 -22.13 -18.67
N MET A 112 -18.01 -21.88 -18.69
CA MET A 112 -17.35 -20.66 -18.25
C MET A 112 -16.59 -20.04 -19.43
N ALA A 113 -17.00 -18.86 -19.88
CA ALA A 113 -16.30 -18.07 -20.89
C ALA A 113 -15.44 -17.00 -20.22
N VAL A 114 -14.15 -16.96 -20.54
CA VAL A 114 -13.16 -16.07 -19.93
C VAL A 114 -12.76 -14.98 -20.91
N PHE A 115 -12.83 -13.73 -20.48
CA PHE A 115 -12.52 -12.55 -21.28
C PHE A 115 -11.57 -11.60 -20.55
N PRO A 116 -10.44 -11.21 -21.16
CA PRO A 116 -9.66 -10.06 -20.69
C PRO A 116 -10.49 -8.78 -20.83
N SER A 117 -10.45 -7.92 -19.81
CA SER A 117 -11.21 -6.66 -19.79
C SER A 117 -10.58 -5.52 -20.60
N ASP A 118 -9.37 -5.73 -21.11
CA ASP A 118 -8.51 -4.72 -21.69
C ASP A 118 -8.25 -4.93 -23.19
N HIS A 119 -9.10 -5.71 -23.86
CA HIS A 119 -9.04 -5.98 -25.30
C HIS A 119 -10.03 -5.12 -26.10
N LEU A 120 -9.61 -4.69 -27.28
CA LEU A 120 -10.48 -4.08 -28.28
C LEU A 120 -11.08 -5.17 -29.17
N ILE A 121 -12.40 -5.13 -29.37
CA ILE A 121 -13.12 -6.00 -30.31
C ILE A 121 -14.12 -5.13 -31.05
N SER A 122 -13.98 -5.06 -32.37
CA SER A 122 -14.69 -4.07 -33.20
C SER A 122 -16.10 -4.53 -33.61
N SER A 123 -16.40 -5.84 -33.57
CA SER A 123 -17.69 -6.38 -34.00
C SER A 123 -18.41 -7.18 -32.90
N ASN A 124 -19.38 -6.54 -32.25
CA ASN A 124 -20.19 -7.18 -31.20
C ASN A 124 -21.10 -8.29 -31.74
N GLU A 125 -21.61 -8.16 -32.97
CA GLU A 125 -22.45 -9.18 -33.61
C GLU A 125 -21.66 -10.47 -33.86
N ARG A 126 -20.47 -10.35 -34.49
CA ARG A 126 -19.60 -11.49 -34.73
C ARG A 126 -19.09 -12.11 -33.43
N PHE A 127 -18.85 -11.29 -32.40
CA PHE A 127 -18.51 -11.79 -31.08
C PHE A 127 -19.63 -12.65 -30.48
N ALA A 128 -20.91 -12.25 -30.62
CA ALA A 128 -22.04 -13.05 -30.13
C ALA A 128 -22.11 -14.42 -30.83
N THR A 129 -21.90 -14.47 -32.15
CA THR A 129 -21.80 -15.73 -32.90
C THR A 129 -20.65 -16.59 -32.40
N LEU A 130 -19.47 -15.98 -32.22
CA LEU A 130 -18.27 -16.65 -31.74
C LEU A 130 -18.48 -17.24 -30.33
N LEU A 131 -19.17 -16.52 -29.45
CA LEU A 131 -19.49 -16.97 -28.11
C LEU A 131 -20.42 -18.19 -28.14
N ALA A 132 -21.44 -18.19 -29.00
CA ALA A 132 -22.34 -19.33 -29.17
C ALA A 132 -21.60 -20.57 -29.71
N GLN A 133 -20.68 -20.40 -30.66
CA GLN A 133 -19.82 -21.47 -31.16
C GLN A 133 -18.89 -21.99 -30.06
N GLY A 134 -18.30 -21.09 -29.27
CA GLY A 134 -17.45 -21.44 -28.12
C GLY A 134 -18.19 -22.26 -27.07
N GLU A 135 -19.44 -21.92 -26.75
CA GLU A 135 -20.27 -22.71 -25.84
C GLU A 135 -20.50 -24.14 -26.36
N GLN A 136 -20.87 -24.27 -27.64
CA GLN A 136 -21.10 -25.59 -28.26
C GLN A 136 -19.81 -26.43 -28.28
N ALA A 137 -18.69 -25.83 -28.67
CA ALA A 137 -17.39 -26.48 -28.69
C ALA A 137 -16.95 -26.89 -27.27
N ALA A 138 -17.15 -26.04 -26.25
CA ALA A 138 -16.74 -26.35 -24.88
C ALA A 138 -17.55 -27.50 -24.28
N ARG A 139 -18.82 -27.64 -24.65
CA ARG A 139 -19.63 -28.80 -24.27
C ARG A 139 -19.11 -30.11 -24.85
N ARG A 140 -18.49 -30.06 -26.04
CA ARG A 140 -18.00 -31.24 -26.76
C ARG A 140 -16.55 -31.58 -26.44
N TYR A 141 -15.68 -30.58 -26.41
CA TYR A 141 -14.22 -30.74 -26.32
C TYR A 141 -13.64 -30.30 -24.97
N GLY A 142 -14.41 -29.60 -24.13
CA GLY A 142 -14.02 -29.21 -22.79
C GLY A 142 -13.18 -27.93 -22.72
N LEU A 143 -12.07 -27.86 -23.45
CA LEU A 143 -11.17 -26.69 -23.48
C LEU A 143 -11.19 -26.01 -24.85
N VAL A 144 -11.56 -24.73 -24.90
CA VAL A 144 -11.66 -23.96 -26.14
C VAL A 144 -10.93 -22.63 -26.02
N THR A 145 -10.22 -22.24 -27.06
CA THR A 145 -9.63 -20.92 -27.24
C THR A 145 -10.03 -20.31 -28.59
N PHE A 146 -9.79 -19.01 -28.75
CA PHE A 146 -10.06 -18.28 -29.97
C PHE A 146 -8.77 -17.80 -30.62
N GLY A 147 -8.62 -18.09 -31.92
CA GLY A 147 -7.44 -17.73 -32.69
C GLY A 147 -7.72 -16.58 -33.65
N VAL A 148 -6.91 -15.52 -33.65
CA VAL A 148 -7.08 -14.37 -34.56
C VAL A 148 -6.04 -14.42 -35.68
N THR A 149 -6.43 -14.13 -36.92
CA THR A 149 -5.50 -14.14 -38.06
C THR A 149 -4.41 -13.07 -37.89
N PRO A 150 -3.11 -13.43 -37.87
CA PRO A 150 -2.02 -12.49 -37.77
C PRO A 150 -1.91 -11.62 -39.03
N PHE A 151 -1.75 -10.31 -38.85
CA PHE A 151 -1.56 -9.36 -39.95
C PHE A 151 -0.26 -8.53 -39.85
N TYR A 152 0.50 -8.71 -38.77
CA TYR A 152 1.89 -8.26 -38.62
C TYR A 152 2.67 -9.23 -37.70
N PRO A 153 4.02 -9.23 -37.72
CA PRO A 153 4.80 -10.17 -36.90
C PRO A 153 4.93 -9.65 -35.45
N GLU A 154 3.86 -9.76 -34.66
CA GLU A 154 3.86 -9.39 -33.24
C GLU A 154 4.62 -10.44 -32.41
N THR A 155 5.52 -9.99 -31.55
CA THR A 155 6.33 -10.82 -30.63
C THR A 155 5.75 -10.85 -29.21
N GLY A 156 4.82 -9.94 -28.91
CA GLY A 156 4.14 -9.85 -27.61
C GLY A 156 2.96 -10.81 -27.42
N TYR A 157 2.53 -11.49 -28.48
CA TYR A 157 1.38 -12.42 -28.46
C TYR A 157 1.82 -13.88 -28.46
N GLY A 158 0.96 -14.75 -27.92
CA GLY A 158 1.03 -16.17 -28.20
C GLY A 158 0.53 -16.52 -29.60
N TYR A 159 1.07 -17.59 -30.17
CA TYR A 159 0.65 -18.16 -31.44
C TYR A 159 0.11 -19.57 -31.24
N ILE A 160 -0.88 -19.94 -32.03
CA ILE A 160 -1.55 -21.23 -32.04
C ILE A 160 -1.41 -21.80 -33.43
N ARG A 161 -0.83 -23.00 -33.55
CA ARG A 161 -0.82 -23.75 -34.80
C ARG A 161 -2.06 -24.62 -34.88
N LEU A 162 -2.85 -24.41 -35.93
CA LEU A 162 -4.01 -25.22 -36.28
C LEU A 162 -3.56 -26.60 -36.75
N GLY A 163 -4.11 -27.64 -36.11
CA GLY A 163 -4.00 -29.02 -36.51
C GLY A 163 -5.21 -29.48 -37.34
N GLU A 164 -5.63 -30.72 -37.11
CA GLU A 164 -6.77 -31.29 -37.81
C GLU A 164 -8.09 -30.60 -37.47
N ARG A 165 -9.03 -30.62 -38.43
CA ARG A 165 -10.36 -30.06 -38.25
C ARG A 165 -11.19 -30.99 -37.36
N LEU A 166 -11.74 -30.46 -36.27
CA LEU A 166 -12.57 -31.20 -35.32
C LEU A 166 -14.05 -31.19 -35.75
N ASP A 167 -14.54 -30.06 -36.24
CA ASP A 167 -15.89 -29.91 -36.81
C ASP A 167 -15.98 -28.69 -37.77
N GLU A 168 -17.19 -28.21 -38.06
CA GLU A 168 -17.40 -27.09 -38.98
C GLU A 168 -16.68 -25.81 -38.54
N ASN A 169 -16.57 -25.54 -37.24
CA ASN A 169 -16.10 -24.28 -36.69
C ASN A 169 -14.80 -24.41 -35.87
N ALA A 170 -14.41 -25.62 -35.47
CA ALA A 170 -13.28 -25.86 -34.58
C ALA A 170 -12.18 -26.75 -35.17
N PHE A 171 -10.95 -26.47 -34.77
CA PHE A 171 -9.73 -27.23 -35.09
C PHE A 171 -9.03 -27.66 -33.80
N LEU A 172 -8.18 -28.68 -33.88
CA LEU A 172 -7.30 -29.06 -32.78
C LEU A 172 -6.14 -28.06 -32.70
N ALA A 173 -5.77 -27.59 -31.50
CA ALA A 173 -4.51 -26.90 -31.30
C ALA A 173 -3.36 -27.91 -31.39
N GLU A 174 -2.58 -27.87 -32.47
CA GLU A 174 -1.39 -28.74 -32.62
C GLU A 174 -0.25 -28.25 -31.73
N GLN A 175 -0.12 -26.92 -31.58
CA GLN A 175 0.95 -26.31 -30.81
C GLN A 175 0.57 -24.92 -30.33
N PHE A 176 0.94 -24.58 -29.10
CA PHE A 176 0.99 -23.20 -28.61
C PHE A 176 2.44 -22.73 -28.52
N VAL A 177 2.69 -21.48 -28.88
CA VAL A 177 4.00 -20.83 -28.79
C VAL A 177 3.79 -19.43 -28.21
N GLU A 178 4.06 -19.25 -26.93
CA GLU A 178 3.97 -17.93 -26.29
C GLU A 178 5.17 -17.04 -26.67
N LYS A 179 4.87 -15.82 -27.16
CA LYS A 179 5.84 -14.72 -27.39
C LYS A 179 7.11 -15.14 -28.17
N PRO A 180 6.96 -15.56 -29.44
CA PRO A 180 8.10 -15.92 -30.26
C PRO A 180 9.01 -14.72 -30.51
N ASP A 181 10.27 -15.00 -30.84
CA ASP A 181 11.17 -13.99 -31.40
C ASP A 181 10.64 -13.45 -32.75
N ARG A 182 11.23 -12.34 -33.21
CA ARG A 182 10.78 -11.65 -34.42
C ARG A 182 10.94 -12.50 -35.68
N GLU A 183 11.96 -13.35 -35.75
CA GLU A 183 12.21 -14.19 -36.93
C GLU A 183 11.10 -15.23 -37.06
N ARG A 184 10.75 -15.90 -35.96
CA ARG A 184 9.64 -16.85 -35.88
C ARG A 184 8.29 -16.19 -36.12
N ALA A 185 8.04 -15.00 -35.58
CA ALA A 185 6.80 -14.26 -35.85
C ALA A 185 6.63 -13.93 -37.35
N VAL A 186 7.73 -13.59 -38.04
CA VAL A 186 7.75 -13.38 -39.50
C VAL A 186 7.54 -14.67 -40.28
N GLU A 187 7.97 -15.82 -39.76
CA GLU A 187 7.66 -17.12 -40.34
C GLU A 187 6.18 -17.48 -40.16
N TYR A 188 5.66 -17.34 -38.94
CA TYR A 188 4.29 -17.74 -38.58
C TYR A 188 3.24 -16.98 -39.38
N ILE A 189 3.40 -15.67 -39.58
CA ILE A 189 2.45 -14.88 -40.37
C ILE A 189 2.37 -15.33 -41.85
N LYS A 190 3.42 -15.95 -42.39
CA LYS A 190 3.40 -16.48 -43.77
C LYS A 190 2.64 -17.80 -43.88
N ASN A 191 2.35 -18.45 -42.75
CA ASN A 191 1.68 -19.73 -42.71
C ASN A 191 0.24 -19.54 -42.16
N PRO A 192 -0.80 -19.76 -42.99
CA PRO A 192 -2.20 -19.55 -42.58
C PRO A 192 -2.68 -20.51 -41.47
N CYS A 193 -1.90 -21.56 -41.16
CA CYS A 193 -2.17 -22.43 -40.03
C CYS A 193 -1.81 -21.80 -38.68
N PHE A 194 -1.14 -20.65 -38.63
CA PHE A 194 -0.87 -19.96 -37.37
C PHE A 194 -1.87 -18.84 -37.13
N LEU A 195 -2.43 -18.84 -35.92
CA LEU A 195 -3.29 -17.79 -35.39
C LEU A 195 -2.65 -17.16 -34.15
N TRP A 196 -2.96 -15.91 -33.85
CA TRP A 196 -2.68 -15.34 -32.53
C TRP A 196 -3.64 -15.91 -31.49
N ASN A 197 -3.10 -16.24 -30.33
CA ASN A 197 -3.89 -16.53 -29.15
C ASN A 197 -4.56 -15.22 -28.68
N SER A 198 -5.88 -15.18 -28.67
CA SER A 198 -6.61 -13.98 -28.28
C SER A 198 -6.71 -13.78 -26.76
N GLY A 199 -6.21 -14.74 -25.95
CA GLY A 199 -6.36 -14.75 -24.49
C GLY A 199 -7.80 -14.92 -24.01
N MET A 200 -8.73 -15.25 -24.91
CA MET A 200 -10.14 -15.54 -24.59
C MET A 200 -10.34 -17.05 -24.65
N PHE A 201 -11.14 -17.56 -23.72
CA PHE A 201 -11.35 -19.00 -23.57
C PHE A 201 -12.80 -19.34 -23.30
N VAL A 202 -13.21 -20.56 -23.65
CA VAL A 202 -14.46 -21.14 -23.18
C VAL A 202 -14.19 -22.54 -22.66
N PHE A 203 -14.56 -22.78 -21.41
CA PHE A 203 -14.26 -24.00 -20.70
C PHE A 203 -15.54 -24.66 -20.19
N LYS A 204 -15.60 -25.99 -20.27
CA LYS A 204 -16.40 -26.78 -19.33
C LYS A 204 -15.66 -26.86 -18.00
N VAL A 205 -16.29 -26.43 -16.91
CA VAL A 205 -15.66 -26.30 -15.59
C VAL A 205 -15.00 -27.62 -15.14
N GLY A 206 -15.68 -28.75 -15.27
CA GLY A 206 -15.10 -30.05 -14.91
C GLY A 206 -13.85 -30.44 -15.72
N SER A 207 -13.84 -30.11 -17.01
CA SER A 207 -12.67 -30.35 -17.88
C SER A 207 -11.49 -29.47 -17.49
N LEU A 208 -11.75 -28.19 -17.19
CA LEU A 208 -10.73 -27.26 -16.73
C LEU A 208 -10.13 -27.67 -15.38
N ILE A 209 -10.96 -28.05 -14.42
CA ILE A 209 -10.50 -28.52 -13.10
C ILE A 209 -9.65 -29.78 -13.24
N SER A 210 -10.02 -30.70 -14.14
CA SER A 210 -9.20 -31.87 -14.46
C SER A 210 -7.84 -31.48 -15.05
N ALA A 211 -7.80 -30.43 -15.87
CA ALA A 211 -6.55 -29.88 -16.40
C ALA A 211 -5.69 -29.24 -15.31
N TYR A 212 -6.26 -28.47 -14.37
CA TYR A 212 -5.53 -27.97 -13.20
C TYR A 212 -4.92 -29.11 -12.38
N ARG A 213 -5.71 -30.15 -12.05
CA ARG A 213 -5.19 -31.30 -11.30
C ARG A 213 -4.05 -32.03 -12.01
N ARG A 214 -4.06 -32.07 -13.35
CA ARG A 214 -3.03 -32.73 -14.15
C ARG A 214 -1.77 -31.89 -14.32
N TYR A 215 -1.91 -30.60 -14.61
CA TYR A 215 -0.80 -29.74 -15.05
C TYR A 215 -0.33 -28.74 -13.99
N LEU A 216 -1.17 -28.42 -13.00
CA LEU A 216 -0.89 -27.51 -11.88
C LEU A 216 -1.43 -28.10 -10.55
N PRO A 217 -0.98 -29.31 -10.15
CA PRO A 217 -1.56 -30.03 -9.01
C PRO A 217 -1.47 -29.28 -7.68
N GLU A 218 -0.39 -28.53 -7.44
CA GLU A 218 -0.22 -27.72 -6.23
C GLU A 218 -1.25 -26.60 -6.15
N LEU A 219 -1.42 -25.85 -7.24
CA LEU A 219 -2.44 -24.81 -7.33
C LEU A 219 -3.85 -25.40 -7.22
N ALA A 220 -4.10 -26.56 -7.82
CA ALA A 220 -5.38 -27.26 -7.69
C ALA A 220 -5.69 -27.62 -6.23
N GLY A 221 -4.70 -28.16 -5.49
CA GLY A 221 -4.87 -28.47 -4.07
C GLY A 221 -5.18 -27.22 -3.24
N ILE A 222 -4.50 -26.11 -3.48
CA ILE A 222 -4.78 -24.83 -2.80
C ILE A 222 -6.21 -24.36 -3.09
N LEU A 223 -6.68 -24.47 -4.34
CA LEU A 223 -8.03 -24.06 -4.75
C LEU A 223 -9.13 -24.98 -4.18
N GLU A 224 -8.84 -26.27 -4.00
CA GLU A 224 -9.73 -27.24 -3.36
C GLU A 224 -9.96 -26.94 -1.87
N ASP A 225 -8.94 -26.44 -1.19
CA ASP A 225 -8.98 -26.09 0.24
C ASP A 225 -9.74 -24.79 0.54
N ILE A 226 -10.15 -24.02 -0.47
CA ILE A 226 -10.86 -22.76 -0.26
C ILE A 226 -12.27 -23.03 0.28
N ASP A 227 -12.54 -22.54 1.49
CA ASP A 227 -13.89 -22.50 2.05
C ASP A 227 -14.67 -21.31 1.49
N TRP A 228 -15.73 -21.62 0.75
CA TRP A 228 -16.59 -20.64 0.09
C TRP A 228 -17.65 -20.02 1.03
N THR A 229 -17.64 -20.36 2.32
CA THR A 229 -18.62 -19.89 3.32
C THR A 229 -18.10 -18.77 4.25
N GLY A 230 -16.82 -18.36 4.19
CA GLY A 230 -16.24 -17.30 5.05
C GLY A 230 -15.08 -16.48 4.44
N LYS A 231 -14.84 -15.25 4.93
CA LYS A 231 -13.89 -14.26 4.36
C LYS A 231 -12.42 -14.19 4.89
N PRO A 232 -11.94 -14.93 5.91
CA PRO A 232 -10.50 -14.92 6.27
C PRO A 232 -9.59 -15.90 5.52
N LEU A 233 -10.11 -16.73 4.60
CA LEU A 233 -9.33 -17.85 4.01
C LEU A 233 -8.68 -17.56 2.65
N LEU A 234 -9.19 -16.59 1.88
CA LEU A 234 -8.69 -16.34 0.52
C LEU A 234 -7.26 -15.77 0.51
N GLU A 235 -6.91 -14.90 1.46
CA GLU A 235 -5.56 -14.35 1.63
C GLU A 235 -4.52 -15.44 1.89
N ARG A 236 -4.80 -16.35 2.83
CA ARG A 236 -3.92 -17.49 3.14
C ARG A 236 -3.78 -18.45 1.97
N ALA A 237 -4.86 -18.64 1.19
CA ALA A 237 -4.78 -19.43 -0.03
C ALA A 237 -3.88 -18.75 -1.07
N TYR A 238 -4.10 -17.47 -1.37
CA TYR A 238 -3.34 -16.70 -2.36
C TYR A 238 -1.86 -16.54 -1.99
N ALA A 239 -1.51 -16.45 -0.71
CA ALA A 239 -0.13 -16.37 -0.26
C ALA A 239 0.71 -17.61 -0.65
N ARG A 240 0.06 -18.77 -0.82
CA ARG A 240 0.68 -20.04 -1.23
C ARG A 240 0.71 -20.25 -2.75
N MET A 241 0.04 -19.40 -3.54
CA MET A 241 -0.08 -19.58 -4.98
C MET A 241 1.12 -18.96 -5.71
N GLU A 242 1.80 -19.74 -6.54
CA GLU A 242 2.84 -19.19 -7.42
C GLU A 242 2.23 -18.40 -8.59
N PRO A 243 2.80 -17.23 -8.98
CA PRO A 243 2.31 -16.47 -10.12
C PRO A 243 2.52 -17.22 -11.44
N ILE A 244 1.44 -17.54 -12.15
CA ILE A 244 1.51 -18.24 -13.44
C ILE A 244 0.32 -17.88 -14.34
N SER A 245 0.56 -17.76 -15.66
CA SER A 245 -0.53 -17.58 -16.62
C SER A 245 -1.17 -18.91 -16.98
N ILE A 246 -2.45 -18.88 -17.36
CA ILE A 246 -3.15 -20.07 -17.86
C ILE A 246 -2.50 -20.67 -19.11
N ASP A 247 -1.91 -19.83 -19.95
CA ASP A 247 -1.25 -20.24 -21.19
C ASP A 247 -0.08 -21.20 -20.92
N TYR A 248 0.94 -20.73 -20.19
CA TYR A 248 2.06 -21.56 -19.71
C TYR A 248 1.63 -22.71 -18.77
N GLY A 249 0.67 -22.45 -17.88
CA GLY A 249 0.29 -23.37 -16.84
C GLY A 249 -0.47 -24.59 -17.37
N ILE A 250 -1.37 -24.37 -18.33
CA ILE A 250 -2.32 -25.37 -18.84
C ILE A 250 -2.32 -25.41 -20.36
N MET A 251 -2.57 -24.30 -21.07
CA MET A 251 -2.91 -24.35 -22.51
C MET A 251 -1.78 -24.90 -23.38
N GLU A 252 -0.52 -24.58 -23.07
CA GLU A 252 0.65 -25.13 -23.79
C GLU A 252 0.85 -26.63 -23.59
N LYS A 253 0.36 -27.17 -22.48
CA LYS A 253 0.57 -28.57 -22.06
C LYS A 253 -0.64 -29.45 -22.32
N ALA A 254 -1.82 -28.85 -22.46
CA ALA A 254 -3.08 -29.56 -22.55
C ALA A 254 -3.26 -30.20 -23.92
N GLU A 255 -3.51 -31.50 -23.92
CA GLU A 255 -3.99 -32.24 -25.09
C GLU A 255 -5.48 -31.93 -25.34
N GLY A 256 -5.90 -31.93 -26.61
CA GLY A 256 -7.32 -31.83 -26.97
C GLY A 256 -7.94 -30.44 -26.87
N VAL A 257 -7.13 -29.37 -26.83
CA VAL A 257 -7.65 -28.00 -26.88
C VAL A 257 -8.24 -27.71 -28.26
N ALA A 258 -9.48 -27.26 -28.30
CA ALA A 258 -10.14 -26.80 -29.52
C ALA A 258 -9.87 -25.31 -29.78
N VAL A 259 -9.68 -24.94 -31.03
CA VAL A 259 -9.40 -23.58 -31.50
C VAL A 259 -10.48 -23.19 -32.49
N ILE A 260 -11.14 -22.05 -32.23
CA ILE A 260 -12.08 -21.46 -33.17
C ILE A 260 -11.44 -20.20 -33.78
N PRO A 261 -11.23 -20.14 -35.11
CA PRO A 261 -10.79 -18.92 -35.78
C PRO A 261 -11.78 -17.77 -35.58
N ALA A 262 -11.28 -16.58 -35.21
CA ALA A 262 -12.08 -15.43 -34.79
C ALA A 262 -11.84 -14.22 -35.70
N GLU A 263 -12.87 -13.82 -36.44
CA GLU A 263 -12.86 -12.64 -37.32
C GLU A 263 -13.64 -11.46 -36.72
N ILE A 264 -13.22 -10.98 -35.55
CA ILE A 264 -13.98 -10.03 -34.72
C ILE A 264 -13.38 -8.62 -34.66
N GLY A 265 -12.30 -8.36 -35.42
CA GLY A 265 -11.55 -7.10 -35.35
C GLY A 265 -10.92 -6.90 -33.97
N TRP A 266 -10.14 -7.88 -33.53
CA TRP A 266 -9.52 -7.97 -32.20
C TRP A 266 -8.15 -7.29 -32.16
N SER A 267 -7.83 -6.68 -31.02
CA SER A 267 -6.48 -6.26 -30.63
C SER A 267 -6.34 -6.32 -29.11
N ASP A 268 -5.18 -6.77 -28.64
CA ASP A 268 -4.90 -6.77 -27.21
C ASP A 268 -4.68 -5.35 -26.67
N MET A 269 -4.43 -4.32 -27.50
CA MET A 269 -4.09 -2.96 -27.08
C MET A 269 -2.88 -2.87 -26.13
N GLY A 270 -1.90 -3.76 -26.25
CA GLY A 270 -0.78 -3.89 -25.31
C GLY A 270 0.33 -2.84 -25.44
N SER A 271 0.33 -2.02 -26.50
CA SER A 271 1.34 -0.98 -26.75
C SER A 271 0.79 0.16 -27.62
N PHE A 272 1.52 1.27 -27.72
CA PHE A 272 1.18 2.36 -28.64
C PHE A 272 1.28 1.97 -30.12
N GLU A 273 2.07 0.95 -30.48
CA GLU A 273 2.06 0.41 -31.85
C GLU A 273 0.73 -0.30 -32.11
N ALA A 274 0.29 -1.18 -31.21
CA ALA A 274 -1.01 -1.84 -31.32
C ALA A 274 -2.16 -0.82 -31.40
N TYR A 275 -2.09 0.24 -30.57
CA TYR A 275 -3.02 1.36 -30.61
C TYR A 275 -3.02 2.05 -31.99
N TYR A 276 -1.85 2.43 -32.51
CA TYR A 276 -1.72 3.07 -33.81
C TYR A 276 -2.27 2.18 -34.93
N GLN A 277 -2.03 0.87 -34.89
CA GLN A 277 -2.49 -0.06 -35.92
C GLN A 277 -4.02 -0.14 -36.04
N VAL A 278 -4.75 -0.07 -34.93
CA VAL A 278 -6.22 -0.18 -34.95
C VAL A 278 -6.97 1.13 -35.19
N MET A 279 -6.32 2.28 -34.99
CA MET A 279 -6.97 3.59 -35.16
C MET A 279 -7.03 4.03 -36.63
N PRO A 280 -8.02 4.83 -37.04
CA PRO A 280 -8.08 5.38 -38.40
C PRO A 280 -6.92 6.35 -38.64
N LYS A 281 -6.35 6.39 -39.85
CA LYS A 281 -5.24 7.31 -40.18
C LYS A 281 -5.72 8.40 -41.14
N ASP A 282 -5.09 9.57 -41.04
CA ASP A 282 -5.22 10.64 -42.03
C ASP A 282 -4.45 10.32 -43.34
N ASN A 283 -4.50 11.24 -44.31
CA ASN A 283 -3.81 11.11 -45.60
C ASN A 283 -2.27 11.08 -45.50
N HIS A 284 -1.71 11.44 -44.35
CA HIS A 284 -0.27 11.42 -44.07
C HIS A 284 0.12 10.23 -43.17
N GLY A 285 -0.82 9.32 -42.89
CA GLY A 285 -0.60 8.16 -42.04
C GLY A 285 -0.60 8.48 -40.55
N ASN A 286 -1.01 9.67 -40.11
CA ASN A 286 -1.07 10.01 -38.70
C ASN A 286 -2.40 9.60 -38.07
N TYR A 287 -2.38 9.31 -36.78
CA TYR A 287 -3.58 9.34 -35.95
C TYR A 287 -3.44 10.43 -34.91
N CYS A 288 -4.47 11.28 -34.80
CA CYS A 288 -4.49 12.39 -33.85
C CYS A 288 -5.77 12.38 -33.02
N ARG A 289 -5.64 12.63 -31.72
CA ARG A 289 -6.78 12.85 -30.82
C ARG A 289 -6.54 14.08 -29.96
N GLY A 290 -7.56 14.92 -29.84
CA GLY A 290 -7.49 16.17 -29.08
C GLY A 290 -6.87 17.33 -29.86
N ARG A 291 -6.35 18.33 -29.14
CA ARG A 291 -5.87 19.59 -29.74
C ARG A 291 -4.49 19.40 -30.34
N THR A 292 -4.43 19.22 -31.66
CA THR A 292 -3.19 18.98 -32.42
C THR A 292 -3.08 19.90 -33.63
N LEU A 293 -1.86 20.27 -34.02
CA LEU A 293 -1.55 21.01 -35.25
C LEU A 293 -0.28 20.42 -35.88
N LEU A 294 -0.44 19.76 -37.02
CA LEU A 294 0.66 19.06 -37.69
C LEU A 294 1.01 19.75 -39.01
N VAL A 295 2.30 19.98 -39.24
CA VAL A 295 2.85 20.50 -40.50
C VAL A 295 3.93 19.53 -40.98
N ASP A 296 3.77 18.97 -42.18
CA ASP A 296 4.71 17.99 -42.75
C ASP A 296 5.10 16.87 -41.76
N THR A 297 4.11 16.32 -41.04
CA THR A 297 4.31 15.20 -40.11
C THR A 297 3.63 13.95 -40.66
N ARG A 298 4.28 12.79 -40.54
CA ARG A 298 3.81 11.53 -41.17
C ARG A 298 3.90 10.34 -40.24
N ASN A 299 3.04 9.34 -40.46
CA ASN A 299 3.09 8.02 -39.82
C ASN A 299 3.17 8.06 -38.28
N SER A 300 2.61 9.10 -37.65
CA SER A 300 2.78 9.37 -36.21
C SER A 300 1.48 9.28 -35.42
N LEU A 301 1.59 8.91 -34.14
CA LEU A 301 0.52 8.89 -33.16
C LEU A 301 0.64 10.14 -32.28
N VAL A 302 -0.35 11.02 -32.28
CA VAL A 302 -0.36 12.25 -31.47
C VAL A 302 -1.63 12.34 -30.64
N LEU A 303 -1.50 12.12 -29.34
CA LEU A 303 -2.60 12.18 -28.39
C LEU A 303 -2.41 13.41 -27.49
N SER A 304 -3.39 14.29 -27.47
CA SER A 304 -3.43 15.43 -26.57
C SER A 304 -4.68 15.41 -25.71
N LYS A 305 -4.51 15.48 -24.40
CA LYS A 305 -5.61 15.64 -23.45
C LYS A 305 -5.87 17.09 -23.08
N SER A 306 -4.81 17.87 -22.84
CA SER A 306 -4.93 19.18 -22.19
C SER A 306 -4.39 20.35 -23.03
N ARG A 307 -3.18 20.19 -23.58
CA ARG A 307 -2.44 21.26 -24.26
C ARG A 307 -2.64 21.21 -25.78
N LEU A 308 -2.21 22.25 -26.49
CA LEU A 308 -2.05 22.13 -27.94
C LEU A 308 -0.72 21.42 -28.23
N VAL A 309 -0.74 20.32 -28.98
CA VAL A 309 0.48 19.66 -29.47
C VAL A 309 0.74 20.09 -30.92
N GLY A 310 1.82 20.81 -31.15
CA GLY A 310 2.31 21.18 -32.47
C GLY A 310 3.47 20.29 -32.91
N ALA A 311 3.44 19.76 -34.14
CA ALA A 311 4.55 19.02 -34.72
C ALA A 311 4.87 19.51 -36.13
N VAL A 312 6.16 19.64 -36.44
CA VAL A 312 6.65 20.14 -37.73
C VAL A 312 7.78 19.24 -38.24
N GLY A 313 7.62 18.64 -39.43
CA GLY A 313 8.68 17.85 -40.07
C GLY A 313 9.03 16.53 -39.38
N LEU A 314 8.11 15.95 -38.59
CA LEU A 314 8.37 14.74 -37.79
C LEU A 314 7.78 13.49 -38.46
N GLU A 315 8.44 12.34 -38.30
CA GLU A 315 7.94 11.08 -38.84
C GLU A 315 8.09 9.92 -37.86
N ASN A 316 7.14 8.99 -37.89
CA ASN A 316 7.18 7.73 -37.13
C ASN A 316 7.37 7.93 -35.61
N LEU A 317 6.67 8.92 -35.03
CA LEU A 317 6.71 9.21 -33.60
C LEU A 317 5.41 8.84 -32.88
N VAL A 318 5.53 8.64 -31.58
CA VAL A 318 4.44 8.61 -30.62
C VAL A 318 4.62 9.81 -29.70
N VAL A 319 3.59 10.65 -29.61
CA VAL A 319 3.52 11.82 -28.73
C VAL A 319 2.22 11.71 -27.92
N VAL A 320 2.33 11.68 -26.60
CA VAL A 320 1.18 11.49 -25.70
C VAL A 320 1.26 12.49 -24.55
N ASP A 321 0.35 13.46 -24.54
CA ASP A 321 0.19 14.50 -23.51
C ASP A 321 -0.97 14.16 -22.57
N THR A 322 -0.68 14.02 -21.28
CA THR A 322 -1.64 13.99 -20.18
C THR A 322 -1.52 15.25 -19.32
N ASP A 323 -2.38 15.38 -18.31
CA ASP A 323 -2.46 16.61 -17.48
C ASP A 323 -1.19 16.89 -16.64
N ASP A 324 -0.33 15.87 -16.50
CA ASP A 324 0.81 15.76 -15.61
C ASP A 324 2.08 15.26 -16.31
N ALA A 325 1.98 14.57 -17.45
CA ALA A 325 3.12 13.94 -18.10
C ALA A 325 3.07 14.05 -19.64
N LEU A 326 4.25 14.02 -20.27
CA LEU A 326 4.43 13.99 -21.71
C LEU A 326 5.38 12.85 -22.09
N LEU A 327 4.93 11.96 -22.96
CA LEU A 327 5.78 10.96 -23.61
C LEU A 327 6.03 11.35 -25.07
N VAL A 328 7.29 11.27 -25.48
CA VAL A 328 7.71 11.40 -26.88
C VAL A 328 8.71 10.26 -27.17
N CYS A 329 8.39 9.38 -28.11
CA CYS A 329 9.33 8.33 -28.52
C CYS A 329 9.16 7.92 -29.99
N PRO A 330 10.20 7.36 -30.63
CA PRO A 330 10.04 6.71 -31.93
C PRO A 330 9.08 5.52 -31.83
N ARG A 331 8.19 5.39 -32.83
CA ARG A 331 7.17 4.32 -32.86
C ARG A 331 7.78 2.91 -32.78
N LYS A 332 8.98 2.72 -33.33
CA LYS A 332 9.71 1.44 -33.26
C LYS A 332 10.26 1.08 -31.87
N ARG A 333 10.28 2.01 -30.91
CA ARG A 333 10.83 1.85 -29.54
C ARG A 333 9.75 1.87 -28.47
N VAL A 334 8.46 1.76 -28.83
CA VAL A 334 7.34 1.84 -27.87
C VAL A 334 7.37 0.76 -26.79
N GLN A 335 8.06 -0.36 -27.01
CA GLN A 335 8.21 -1.40 -25.98
C GLN A 335 9.02 -0.91 -24.77
N GLU A 336 9.97 0.01 -25.00
CA GLU A 336 10.84 0.59 -23.96
C GLU A 336 10.10 1.59 -23.06
N VAL A 337 8.85 1.94 -23.37
CA VAL A 337 8.00 2.76 -22.48
C VAL A 337 7.82 2.08 -21.12
N ARG A 338 7.86 0.75 -21.09
CA ARG A 338 7.83 -0.02 -19.84
C ARG A 338 9.01 0.32 -18.92
N GLU A 339 10.20 0.50 -19.46
CA GLU A 339 11.42 0.83 -18.68
C GLU A 339 11.27 2.21 -18.02
N LEU A 340 10.59 3.16 -18.68
CA LEU A 340 10.26 4.45 -18.08
C LEU A 340 9.28 4.30 -16.91
N ALA A 341 8.25 3.46 -17.05
CA ALA A 341 7.29 3.21 -15.99
C ALA A 341 7.96 2.54 -14.77
N GLU A 342 8.83 1.55 -14.98
CA GLU A 342 9.62 0.89 -13.93
C GLU A 342 10.55 1.89 -13.22
N ALA A 343 11.23 2.76 -13.97
CA ALA A 343 12.09 3.79 -13.36
C ALA A 343 11.30 4.85 -12.55
N LEU A 344 10.04 5.10 -12.89
CA LEU A 344 9.15 5.97 -12.12
C LEU A 344 8.63 5.29 -10.85
N GLU A 345 8.33 3.99 -10.95
CA GLU A 345 7.95 3.14 -9.80
C GLU A 345 9.06 3.10 -8.75
N GLU A 346 10.31 2.85 -9.14
CA GLU A 346 11.47 2.85 -8.22
C GLU A 346 11.63 4.19 -7.48
N LYS A 347 11.29 5.29 -8.16
CA LYS A 347 11.35 6.65 -7.60
C LYS A 347 10.09 7.04 -6.82
N HIS A 348 9.09 6.17 -6.74
CA HIS A 348 7.79 6.44 -6.14
C HIS A 348 7.15 7.71 -6.72
N ALA A 349 7.35 7.95 -8.02
CA ALA A 349 6.89 9.16 -8.68
C ALA A 349 5.35 9.16 -8.79
N PRO A 350 4.66 10.28 -8.49
CA PRO A 350 3.21 10.34 -8.52
C PRO A 350 2.63 10.02 -9.91
N GLU A 351 3.37 10.32 -10.98
CA GLU A 351 3.01 10.04 -12.38
C GLU A 351 3.06 8.54 -12.74
N TYR A 352 3.55 7.67 -11.86
CA TYR A 352 3.38 6.22 -11.98
C TYR A 352 2.08 5.77 -11.30
N ILE A 353 1.83 6.30 -10.10
CA ILE A 353 0.77 5.82 -9.20
C ILE A 353 -0.61 6.25 -9.69
N GLN A 354 -0.81 7.53 -10.02
CA GLN A 354 -2.13 8.08 -10.32
C GLN A 354 -2.09 9.26 -11.28
N HIS A 355 -3.24 9.60 -11.85
CA HIS A 355 -3.40 10.82 -12.65
C HIS A 355 -3.61 12.03 -11.73
N ARG A 356 -3.38 13.23 -12.27
CA ARG A 356 -3.73 14.48 -11.60
C ARG A 356 -5.18 14.54 -11.13
N THR A 357 -6.10 13.96 -11.90
CA THR A 357 -7.52 13.78 -11.52
C THR A 357 -7.76 12.34 -11.12
N VAL A 358 -8.30 12.16 -9.93
CA VAL A 358 -8.56 10.88 -9.30
C VAL A 358 -10.06 10.74 -9.07
N HIS A 359 -10.64 9.66 -9.60
CA HIS A 359 -12.07 9.38 -9.46
C HIS A 359 -12.38 8.64 -8.16
N ARG A 360 -13.54 8.94 -7.59
CA ARG A 360 -14.07 8.35 -6.35
C ARG A 360 -15.57 8.08 -6.51
N PRO A 361 -16.17 7.21 -5.69
CA PRO A 361 -17.61 6.93 -5.75
C PRO A 361 -18.53 8.15 -5.59
N TRP A 362 -18.05 9.19 -4.89
CA TRP A 362 -18.78 10.45 -4.70
C TRP A 362 -18.51 11.48 -5.81
N GLY A 363 -17.55 11.24 -6.71
CA GLY A 363 -17.15 12.17 -7.77
C GLY A 363 -15.66 12.07 -8.10
N SER A 364 -14.89 13.14 -7.86
CA SER A 364 -13.44 13.15 -8.13
C SER A 364 -12.74 14.28 -7.39
N PHE A 365 -11.42 14.18 -7.24
CA PHE A 365 -10.58 15.34 -6.95
C PHE A 365 -9.50 15.50 -8.03
N THR A 366 -9.10 16.74 -8.30
CA THR A 366 -7.95 17.08 -9.15
C THR A 366 -6.93 17.82 -8.30
N THR A 367 -5.70 17.32 -8.20
CA THR A 367 -4.59 18.08 -7.59
C THR A 367 -4.20 19.22 -8.53
N LEU A 368 -4.51 20.47 -8.17
CA LEU A 368 -4.18 21.63 -8.98
C LEU A 368 -2.74 22.09 -8.77
N GLU A 369 -2.24 22.03 -7.54
CA GLU A 369 -0.89 22.43 -7.18
C GLU A 369 -0.44 21.67 -5.93
N LEU A 370 0.85 21.36 -5.86
CA LEU A 370 1.50 20.72 -4.72
C LEU A 370 2.79 21.48 -4.43
N GLY A 371 2.94 21.96 -3.20
CA GLY A 371 4.17 22.52 -2.67
C GLY A 371 4.60 21.80 -1.39
N ASP A 372 5.70 22.25 -0.79
CA ASP A 372 6.32 21.55 0.36
C ASP A 372 5.41 21.48 1.60
N THR A 373 4.53 22.46 1.78
CA THR A 373 3.67 22.59 2.99
C THR A 373 2.19 22.84 2.67
N TYR A 374 1.83 22.81 1.39
CA TYR A 374 0.46 23.02 0.95
C TYR A 374 0.10 22.19 -0.28
N GLN A 375 -1.19 21.89 -0.41
CA GLN A 375 -1.74 21.24 -1.59
C GLN A 375 -3.08 21.88 -1.95
N VAL A 376 -3.28 22.18 -3.23
CA VAL A 376 -4.54 22.72 -3.74
C VAL A 376 -5.24 21.65 -4.54
N LYS A 377 -6.48 21.33 -4.18
CA LYS A 377 -7.33 20.38 -4.90
C LYS A 377 -8.60 21.06 -5.40
N ARG A 378 -9.11 20.61 -6.54
CA ARG A 378 -10.50 20.81 -6.93
C ARG A 378 -11.25 19.53 -6.66
N ILE A 379 -12.22 19.57 -5.75
CA ILE A 379 -13.11 18.46 -5.41
C ILE A 379 -14.42 18.66 -6.16
N SER A 380 -14.85 17.65 -6.91
CA SER A 380 -16.11 17.61 -7.62
C SER A 380 -16.99 16.52 -7.01
N VAL A 381 -18.13 16.88 -6.43
CA VAL A 381 -19.06 15.96 -5.76
C VAL A 381 -20.36 15.87 -6.55
N GLN A 382 -20.75 14.66 -6.95
CA GLN A 382 -21.97 14.43 -7.72
C GLN A 382 -23.23 14.72 -6.87
N PRO A 383 -24.36 15.08 -7.51
CA PRO A 383 -25.64 15.29 -6.83
C PRO A 383 -26.01 14.13 -5.90
N GLY A 384 -26.42 14.44 -4.67
CA GLY A 384 -26.79 13.46 -3.65
C GLY A 384 -25.64 12.61 -3.10
N LYS A 385 -24.38 12.92 -3.43
CA LYS A 385 -23.20 12.24 -2.89
C LYS A 385 -22.50 13.08 -1.82
N ARG A 386 -21.67 12.42 -1.03
CA ARG A 386 -20.88 13.02 0.05
C ARG A 386 -19.53 12.32 0.23
N LEU A 387 -18.59 13.06 0.80
CA LEU A 387 -17.34 12.52 1.30
C LEU A 387 -17.57 11.79 2.63
N SER A 388 -16.58 10.99 3.05
CA SER A 388 -16.58 10.37 4.37
C SER A 388 -16.63 11.45 5.46
N LEU A 389 -17.22 11.14 6.62
CA LEU A 389 -16.99 11.95 7.82
C LEU A 389 -15.58 11.61 8.29
N GLN A 390 -14.69 12.59 8.30
CA GLN A 390 -13.28 12.36 8.47
C GLN A 390 -12.61 13.44 9.32
N SER A 391 -11.38 13.21 9.75
CA SER A 391 -10.50 14.22 10.34
C SER A 391 -9.07 14.01 9.83
N HIS A 392 -8.19 14.98 10.10
CA HIS A 392 -6.78 14.95 9.72
C HIS A 392 -5.91 15.23 10.94
N ARG A 393 -4.83 14.48 11.12
CA ARG A 393 -3.92 14.64 12.27
C ARG A 393 -2.93 15.78 12.04
N PHE A 394 -2.51 16.02 10.80
CA PHE A 394 -1.34 16.87 10.51
C PHE A 394 -1.62 18.07 9.62
N ARG A 395 -2.83 18.17 9.05
CA ARG A 395 -3.22 19.29 8.18
C ARG A 395 -4.51 19.98 8.61
N SER A 396 -4.65 21.21 8.17
CA SER A 396 -5.89 21.99 8.16
C SER A 396 -6.34 22.20 6.73
N GLU A 397 -7.61 22.52 6.53
CA GLU A 397 -8.16 22.72 5.19
C GLU A 397 -8.95 24.01 5.10
N HIS A 398 -8.93 24.62 3.91
CA HIS A 398 -9.77 25.75 3.57
C HIS A 398 -10.54 25.40 2.32
N TRP A 399 -11.87 25.43 2.41
CA TRP A 399 -12.75 25.10 1.30
C TRP A 399 -13.40 26.34 0.74
N VAL A 400 -13.42 26.47 -0.59
CA VAL A 400 -14.09 27.55 -1.33
C VAL A 400 -15.06 26.91 -2.32
N VAL A 401 -16.36 27.15 -2.15
CA VAL A 401 -17.37 26.64 -3.10
C VAL A 401 -17.29 27.48 -4.38
N VAL A 402 -16.98 26.87 -5.51
CA VAL A 402 -16.89 27.56 -6.81
C VAL A 402 -18.07 27.26 -7.73
N ARG A 403 -18.78 26.16 -7.50
CA ARG A 403 -20.01 25.78 -8.21
C ARG A 403 -20.93 24.96 -7.30
N GLY A 404 -22.25 25.14 -7.42
CA GLY A 404 -23.24 24.38 -6.64
C GLY A 404 -23.44 24.90 -5.20
N GLU A 405 -24.09 24.08 -4.38
CA GLU A 405 -24.30 24.30 -2.95
C GLU A 405 -23.70 23.14 -2.15
N ALA A 406 -22.88 23.47 -1.15
CA ALA A 406 -22.30 22.50 -0.24
C ALA A 406 -23.03 22.51 1.11
N LEU A 407 -23.29 21.34 1.67
CA LEU A 407 -23.51 21.19 3.10
C LEU A 407 -22.19 20.71 3.72
N VAL A 408 -21.59 21.56 4.56
CA VAL A 408 -20.33 21.31 5.24
C VAL A 408 -20.59 21.03 6.71
N THR A 409 -20.12 19.89 7.20
CA THR A 409 -20.13 19.58 8.64
C THR A 409 -18.75 19.87 9.23
N ILE A 410 -18.68 20.54 10.38
CA ILE A 410 -17.44 20.81 11.14
C ILE A 410 -17.74 20.61 12.64
N GLY A 411 -17.19 19.56 13.24
CA GLY A 411 -17.56 19.11 14.58
C GLY A 411 -19.05 18.77 14.63
N GLU A 412 -19.79 19.52 15.44
CA GLU A 412 -21.25 19.40 15.57
C GLU A 412 -22.02 20.37 14.65
N GLU A 413 -21.33 21.36 14.05
CA GLU A 413 -21.97 22.38 13.23
C GLU A 413 -22.20 21.90 11.80
N LYS A 414 -23.32 22.33 11.21
CA LYS A 414 -23.64 22.11 9.80
C LYS A 414 -23.91 23.44 9.11
N LEU A 415 -23.11 23.75 8.09
CA LEU A 415 -23.13 25.01 7.36
C LEU A 415 -23.53 24.75 5.91
N ARG A 416 -24.53 25.48 5.40
CA ARG A 416 -24.84 25.52 3.96
C ARG A 416 -24.05 26.64 3.31
N LEU A 417 -23.20 26.29 2.35
CA LEU A 417 -22.32 27.22 1.64
C LEU A 417 -22.71 27.28 0.16
N GLN A 418 -23.02 28.49 -0.30
CA GLN A 418 -23.24 28.79 -1.71
C GLN A 418 -21.92 29.18 -2.40
N LYS A 419 -21.94 29.23 -3.73
CA LYS A 419 -20.83 29.73 -4.56
C LYS A 419 -20.23 31.03 -4.01
N GLY A 420 -18.90 31.06 -3.90
CA GLY A 420 -18.12 32.17 -3.38
C GLY A 420 -17.96 32.21 -1.86
N LYS A 421 -18.67 31.34 -1.12
CA LYS A 421 -18.50 31.19 0.34
C LYS A 421 -17.39 30.19 0.66
N THR A 422 -16.84 30.33 1.86
CA THR A 422 -15.71 29.53 2.32
C THR A 422 -15.94 28.94 3.70
N SER A 423 -15.17 27.92 4.05
CA SER A 423 -15.07 27.36 5.40
C SER A 423 -13.63 26.96 5.71
N PHE A 424 -13.22 27.20 6.96
CA PHE A 424 -11.94 26.71 7.49
C PHE A 424 -12.19 25.49 8.37
N ILE A 425 -11.40 24.44 8.14
CA ILE A 425 -11.48 23.15 8.82
C ILE A 425 -10.19 23.03 9.66
N PRO A 426 -10.28 23.14 10.99
CA PRO A 426 -9.11 22.99 11.85
C PRO A 426 -8.60 21.54 11.89
N THR A 427 -7.29 21.38 12.16
CA THR A 427 -6.66 20.08 12.38
C THR A 427 -7.32 19.31 13.52
N GLY A 428 -7.49 18.00 13.34
CA GLY A 428 -8.12 17.09 14.31
C GLY A 428 -9.66 17.15 14.36
N VAL A 429 -10.29 18.13 13.71
CA VAL A 429 -11.74 18.30 13.77
C VAL A 429 -12.45 17.42 12.75
N LYS A 430 -13.49 16.71 13.20
CA LYS A 430 -14.35 15.90 12.32
C LYS A 430 -15.08 16.81 11.33
N HIS A 431 -15.01 16.50 10.05
CA HIS A 431 -15.65 17.31 9.01
C HIS A 431 -16.14 16.44 7.85
N ARG A 432 -17.06 17.00 7.05
CA ARG A 432 -17.64 16.33 5.88
C ARG A 432 -18.11 17.35 4.85
N LEU A 433 -17.89 17.05 3.57
CA LEU A 433 -18.49 17.75 2.43
C LEU A 433 -19.63 16.92 1.82
N GLU A 434 -20.82 17.51 1.69
CA GLU A 434 -21.99 16.88 1.07
C GLU A 434 -22.56 17.76 -0.05
N ASN A 435 -22.93 17.15 -1.18
CA ASN A 435 -23.69 17.81 -2.23
C ASN A 435 -25.18 17.47 -2.06
N THR A 436 -25.94 18.38 -1.46
CA THR A 436 -27.39 18.22 -1.30
C THR A 436 -28.20 18.81 -2.45
N GLY A 437 -27.54 19.40 -3.45
CA GLY A 437 -28.17 19.99 -4.63
C GLY A 437 -28.40 19.00 -5.76
N GLU A 438 -29.03 19.48 -6.83
CA GLU A 438 -29.29 18.73 -8.06
C GLU A 438 -28.15 18.87 -9.09
N ASP A 439 -27.30 19.89 -8.95
CA ASP A 439 -26.16 20.17 -9.82
C ASP A 439 -24.83 19.66 -9.25
N LEU A 440 -23.82 19.50 -10.11
CA LEU A 440 -22.46 19.21 -9.70
C LEU A 440 -21.93 20.29 -8.73
N LEU A 441 -21.45 19.87 -7.56
CA LEU A 441 -20.74 20.70 -6.60
C LEU A 441 -19.25 20.69 -6.92
N GLU A 442 -18.63 21.86 -7.02
CA GLU A 442 -17.17 22.00 -7.10
C GLU A 442 -16.65 22.89 -5.97
N VAL A 443 -15.63 22.40 -5.28
CA VAL A 443 -14.95 23.07 -4.17
C VAL A 443 -13.46 23.12 -4.46
N ILE A 444 -12.85 24.28 -4.26
CA ILE A 444 -11.39 24.39 -4.17
C ILE A 444 -11.00 24.19 -2.71
N GLU A 445 -10.21 23.16 -2.46
CA GLU A 445 -9.64 22.83 -1.18
C GLU A 445 -8.18 23.26 -1.16
N VAL A 446 -7.80 24.03 -0.16
CA VAL A 446 -6.41 24.37 0.15
C VAL A 446 -6.04 23.67 1.45
N GLN A 447 -5.20 22.66 1.36
CA GLN A 447 -4.66 21.93 2.49
C GLN A 447 -3.36 22.63 2.95
N ASN A 448 -3.21 22.83 4.25
CA ASN A 448 -2.00 23.40 4.86
C ASN A 448 -1.55 22.51 6.02
N GLY A 449 -0.31 22.05 5.97
CA GLY A 449 0.22 21.12 6.97
C GLY A 449 1.63 20.64 6.62
N ARG A 450 2.29 20.01 7.59
CA ARG A 450 3.61 19.38 7.36
C ARG A 450 3.52 18.04 6.65
N TYR A 451 2.33 17.44 6.66
CA TYR A 451 2.03 16.18 5.98
C TYR A 451 0.66 16.28 5.30
N LEU A 452 0.60 15.90 4.03
CA LEU A 452 -0.57 16.08 3.16
C LEU A 452 -1.01 14.76 2.50
N GLY A 453 -0.47 13.63 2.96
CA GLY A 453 -0.84 12.30 2.47
C GLY A 453 -2.32 11.97 2.67
N GLU A 454 -2.86 11.09 1.83
CA GLU A 454 -4.26 10.62 1.92
C GLU A 454 -4.47 9.58 3.06
N ASP A 455 -3.37 9.10 3.64
CA ASP A 455 -3.28 8.28 4.85
C ASP A 455 -3.36 9.10 6.16
N ASP A 456 -3.26 10.44 6.09
CA ASP A 456 -3.63 11.34 7.21
C ASP A 456 -5.16 11.35 7.47
N ILE A 457 -5.95 10.69 6.62
CA ILE A 457 -7.41 10.70 6.69
C ILE A 457 -7.91 9.63 7.66
N ILE A 458 -8.36 10.06 8.84
CA ILE A 458 -9.12 9.22 9.77
C ILE A 458 -10.59 9.24 9.34
N ARG A 459 -11.20 8.07 9.06
CA ARG A 459 -12.58 7.96 8.55
C ARG A 459 -13.51 7.39 9.63
N TYR A 460 -14.52 8.15 10.03
CA TYR A 460 -15.50 7.77 11.07
C TYR A 460 -16.79 7.19 10.52
N GLN A 461 -17.25 7.70 9.38
CA GLN A 461 -18.44 7.22 8.69
C GLN A 461 -18.21 7.32 7.18
N ASP A 462 -18.33 6.19 6.48
CA ASP A 462 -18.09 6.11 5.05
C ASP A 462 -19.21 5.31 4.38
N ASP A 463 -19.81 5.86 3.31
CA ASP A 463 -20.87 5.18 2.54
C ASP A 463 -20.30 4.03 1.67
N PHE A 464 -18.98 3.85 1.66
CA PHE A 464 -18.25 2.97 0.75
C PHE A 464 -17.45 1.88 1.47
N GLY A 465 -17.70 1.67 2.77
CA GLY A 465 -17.10 0.57 3.53
C GLY A 465 -15.61 0.70 3.84
N ARG A 466 -15.00 1.88 3.60
CA ARG A 466 -13.57 2.15 3.89
C ARG A 466 -13.36 2.87 5.23
N ALA A 467 -14.42 3.07 5.99
CA ALA A 467 -14.23 3.35 7.40
C ALA A 467 -13.51 2.13 7.95
N ALA A 468 -12.22 2.28 8.28
CA ALA A 468 -11.60 1.36 9.23
C ALA A 468 -12.59 1.31 10.39
N LYS A 469 -13.06 0.10 10.73
CA LYS A 469 -13.74 -0.06 12.01
C LYS A 469 -12.66 0.21 13.05
N GLU A 470 -12.41 1.48 13.37
CA GLU A 470 -11.73 1.85 14.60
C GLU A 470 -12.50 1.11 15.68
N LEU A 471 -11.79 0.18 16.31
CA LEU A 471 -12.37 -0.58 17.39
C LEU A 471 -12.78 0.46 18.44
N THR A 472 -14.01 0.38 18.94
CA THR A 472 -14.38 1.20 20.11
C THR A 472 -13.42 0.89 21.26
N PRO A 473 -13.29 1.76 22.28
CA PRO A 473 -12.46 1.47 23.45
C PRO A 473 -12.74 0.07 24.03
N GLU A 474 -14.00 -0.35 24.03
CA GLU A 474 -14.44 -1.68 24.44
C GLU A 474 -13.94 -2.78 23.51
N GLN A 475 -13.97 -2.57 22.20
CA GLN A 475 -13.46 -3.54 21.23
C GLN A 475 -11.93 -3.67 21.30
N HIS A 476 -11.21 -2.56 21.52
CA HIS A 476 -9.77 -2.61 21.80
C HIS A 476 -9.46 -3.34 23.10
N TYR A 477 -10.22 -3.07 24.16
CA TYR A 477 -10.13 -3.78 25.43
C TYR A 477 -10.35 -5.29 25.27
N GLN A 478 -11.40 -5.70 24.55
CA GLN A 478 -11.67 -7.11 24.27
C GLN A 478 -10.56 -7.74 23.41
N ARG A 479 -10.02 -7.01 22.42
CA ARG A 479 -8.87 -7.46 21.62
C ARG A 479 -7.65 -7.76 22.49
N TRP A 480 -7.34 -6.89 23.46
CA TRP A 480 -6.25 -7.11 24.40
C TRP A 480 -6.48 -8.33 25.29
N LEU A 481 -7.70 -8.49 25.86
CA LEU A 481 -8.03 -9.67 26.66
C LEU A 481 -7.96 -10.98 25.88
N ALA A 482 -8.35 -10.94 24.61
CA ALA A 482 -8.33 -12.09 23.71
C ALA A 482 -6.92 -12.47 23.23
N PHE A 483 -5.92 -11.60 23.41
CA PHE A 483 -4.55 -11.89 23.00
C PHE A 483 -3.98 -13.04 23.85
N PRO A 484 -3.66 -14.21 23.26
CA PRO A 484 -3.29 -15.39 24.04
C PRO A 484 -2.00 -15.23 24.84
N GLU A 485 -1.04 -14.49 24.28
CA GLU A 485 0.31 -14.31 24.87
C GLU A 485 0.42 -13.07 25.77
N LEU A 486 -0.72 -12.50 26.16
CA LEU A 486 -0.75 -11.36 27.08
C LEU A 486 -0.17 -11.77 28.44
N ASP A 487 0.83 -11.02 28.91
CA ASP A 487 1.49 -11.26 30.19
C ASP A 487 0.50 -11.23 31.38
N PRO A 488 0.74 -12.05 32.43
CA PRO A 488 -0.20 -12.22 33.53
C PRO A 488 -0.54 -10.91 34.25
N ASP A 489 0.43 -10.02 34.46
CA ASP A 489 0.22 -8.77 35.19
C ASP A 489 -0.69 -7.80 34.41
N THR A 490 -0.47 -7.68 33.10
CA THR A 490 -1.33 -6.88 32.21
C THR A 490 -2.72 -7.49 32.15
N ARG A 491 -2.83 -8.82 32.03
CA ARG A 491 -4.12 -9.53 32.04
C ARG A 491 -4.91 -9.26 33.32
N SER A 492 -4.29 -9.43 34.49
CA SER A 492 -4.95 -9.18 35.78
C SER A 492 -5.38 -7.72 35.94
N GLN A 493 -4.61 -6.76 35.43
CA GLN A 493 -4.99 -5.35 35.46
C GLN A 493 -6.18 -5.05 34.54
N LEU A 494 -6.28 -5.69 33.37
CA LEU A 494 -7.43 -5.58 32.48
C LEU A 494 -8.68 -6.22 33.09
N GLU A 495 -8.56 -7.43 33.62
CA GLU A 495 -9.67 -8.14 34.29
C GLU A 495 -10.20 -7.34 35.49
N ALA A 496 -9.33 -6.67 36.25
CA ALA A 496 -9.72 -5.82 37.37
C ALA A 496 -10.48 -4.54 36.97
N MET A 497 -10.49 -4.15 35.69
CA MET A 497 -11.25 -3.00 35.18
C MET A 497 -12.46 -3.37 34.32
N ALA A 498 -12.85 -4.66 34.28
CA ALA A 498 -13.94 -5.15 33.44
C ALA A 498 -15.27 -4.43 33.64
N ASP A 499 -15.57 -4.03 34.88
CA ASP A 499 -16.80 -3.33 35.26
C ASP A 499 -16.63 -1.80 35.36
N ASP A 500 -15.52 -1.25 34.86
CA ASP A 500 -15.22 0.19 34.90
C ASP A 500 -15.09 0.77 33.48
N PRO A 501 -16.22 1.13 32.82
CA PRO A 501 -16.21 1.62 31.45
C PRO A 501 -15.49 2.97 31.32
N VAL A 502 -15.44 3.78 32.38
CA VAL A 502 -14.72 5.06 32.38
C VAL A 502 -13.21 4.80 32.31
N ARG A 503 -12.72 3.83 33.08
CA ARG A 503 -11.31 3.44 33.06
C ARG A 503 -10.92 2.74 31.76
N ILE A 504 -11.78 1.88 31.21
CA ILE A 504 -11.59 1.28 29.88
C ILE A 504 -11.46 2.39 28.83
N CYS A 505 -12.41 3.33 28.79
CA CYS A 505 -12.38 4.46 27.88
C CYS A 505 -11.06 5.25 28.03
N SER A 506 -10.68 5.62 29.25
CA SER A 506 -9.43 6.36 29.52
C SER A 506 -8.14 5.63 29.07
N CYS A 507 -8.14 4.30 29.04
CA CYS A 507 -6.99 3.50 28.64
C CYS A 507 -6.96 3.21 27.12
N PHE A 508 -8.10 3.23 26.43
CA PHE A 508 -8.24 2.71 25.06
C PHE A 508 -8.83 3.70 24.04
N GLU A 509 -9.33 4.88 24.47
CA GLU A 509 -9.92 5.90 23.58
C GLU A 509 -8.90 6.57 22.66
N SER A 510 -7.63 6.57 23.04
CA SER A 510 -6.55 7.15 22.24
C SER A 510 -5.28 6.31 22.35
N GLU A 511 -4.36 6.52 21.43
CA GLU A 511 -3.01 5.97 21.50
C GLU A 511 -2.05 6.97 22.15
N LEU A 512 -1.02 6.44 22.82
CA LEU A 512 0.05 7.26 23.36
C LEU A 512 0.86 7.90 22.22
N VAL A 513 0.90 9.22 22.17
CA VAL A 513 1.52 9.95 21.06
C VAL A 513 3.05 10.03 21.20
N PHE A 514 3.75 9.74 20.11
CA PHE A 514 5.19 9.96 19.99
C PHE A 514 5.47 11.41 19.54
N GLY A 515 5.90 12.27 20.47
CA GLY A 515 6.21 13.68 20.19
C GLY A 515 7.72 13.98 20.17
N THR A 516 8.07 15.27 20.04
CA THR A 516 9.45 15.76 20.11
C THR A 516 10.17 15.38 21.42
N GLY A 517 9.40 15.13 22.48
CA GLY A 517 9.87 14.68 23.79
C GLY A 517 9.95 13.15 23.97
N GLY A 518 9.73 12.38 22.90
CA GLY A 518 9.41 10.95 22.93
C GLY A 518 7.96 10.67 23.36
N MET A 519 7.66 9.41 23.67
CA MET A 519 6.40 9.01 24.31
C MET A 519 6.54 9.11 25.83
N ARG A 520 5.51 9.59 26.52
CA ARG A 520 5.41 9.57 27.98
C ARG A 520 3.99 9.33 28.39
N GLY A 521 3.79 8.46 29.38
CA GLY A 521 2.47 8.12 29.88
C GLY A 521 2.52 7.49 31.25
N VAL A 522 1.35 7.43 31.89
CA VAL A 522 1.16 6.67 33.12
C VAL A 522 1.34 5.19 32.79
N ILE A 523 2.04 4.47 33.66
CA ILE A 523 2.23 3.04 33.54
C ILE A 523 0.89 2.32 33.73
N GLY A 524 0.54 1.41 32.84
CA GLY A 524 -0.70 0.62 32.92
C GLY A 524 -1.09 -0.05 31.61
N PRO A 525 -2.18 -0.82 31.58
CA PRO A 525 -2.62 -1.52 30.38
C PRO A 525 -3.37 -0.58 29.43
N GLY A 526 -3.35 -0.90 28.14
CA GLY A 526 -4.08 -0.17 27.09
C GLY A 526 -3.21 0.68 26.19
N LEU A 527 -3.87 1.32 25.22
CA LEU A 527 -3.24 2.05 24.12
C LEU A 527 -2.68 3.42 24.55
N ASN A 528 -3.31 4.06 25.53
CA ASN A 528 -2.91 5.36 26.06
C ASN A 528 -2.07 5.25 27.36
N ARG A 529 -1.30 4.17 27.52
CA ARG A 529 -0.50 3.92 28.73
C ARG A 529 0.89 3.44 28.35
N MET A 530 1.86 3.69 29.25
CA MET A 530 3.18 3.08 29.12
C MET A 530 3.11 1.62 29.58
N ASN A 531 3.37 0.72 28.66
CA ASN A 531 3.51 -0.71 28.91
C ASN A 531 4.43 -1.31 27.84
N ARG A 532 4.76 -2.60 28.03
CA ARG A 532 5.70 -3.28 27.16
C ARG A 532 5.24 -3.38 25.71
N TYR A 533 3.94 -3.56 25.45
CA TYR A 533 3.43 -3.68 24.08
C TYR A 533 3.63 -2.38 23.31
N ILE A 534 3.32 -1.23 23.94
CA ILE A 534 3.55 0.09 23.33
C ILE A 534 5.04 0.36 23.11
N VAL A 535 5.90 -0.01 24.06
CA VAL A 535 7.37 0.12 23.93
C VAL A 535 7.91 -0.76 22.80
N ARG A 536 7.44 -2.02 22.70
CA ARG A 536 7.86 -2.95 21.66
C ARG A 536 7.39 -2.49 20.28
N ARG A 537 6.13 -2.06 20.13
CA ARG A 537 5.60 -1.48 18.87
C ARG A 537 6.41 -0.28 18.41
N ALA A 538 6.71 0.65 19.32
CA ALA A 538 7.53 1.81 18.98
C ALA A 538 8.95 1.42 18.53
N THR A 539 9.49 0.37 19.12
CA THR A 539 10.82 -0.16 18.76
C THR A 539 10.81 -0.91 17.43
N GLN A 540 9.74 -1.66 17.13
CA GLN A 540 9.55 -2.28 15.82
C GLN A 540 9.49 -1.20 14.73
N GLY A 541 8.72 -0.13 14.93
CA GLY A 541 8.69 0.99 13.99
C GLY A 541 10.05 1.67 13.81
N LEU A 542 10.86 1.78 14.86
CA LEU A 542 12.25 2.24 14.72
C LEU A 542 13.12 1.24 13.94
N ALA A 543 12.96 -0.06 14.17
CA ALA A 543 13.69 -1.09 13.44
C ALA A 543 13.37 -1.04 11.94
N ASP A 544 12.09 -0.95 11.58
CA ASP A 544 11.62 -0.84 10.19
C ASP A 544 12.15 0.43 9.52
N TYR A 545 12.18 1.54 10.27
CA TYR A 545 12.79 2.79 9.79
C TYR A 545 14.28 2.61 9.49
N LEU A 546 15.05 2.02 10.43
CA LEU A 546 16.49 1.83 10.27
C LEU A 546 16.84 0.83 9.16
N GLN A 547 16.01 -0.21 8.95
CA GLN A 547 16.19 -1.17 7.86
C GLN A 547 15.99 -0.53 6.47
N GLY A 548 15.15 0.51 6.38
CA GLY A 548 14.96 1.29 5.14
C GLY A 548 16.11 2.23 4.79
N LEU A 549 17.08 2.43 5.70
CA LEU A 549 18.22 3.31 5.47
C LEU A 549 19.40 2.53 4.87
N PRO A 550 20.23 3.18 4.01
CA PRO A 550 21.43 2.57 3.43
C PRO A 550 22.58 2.52 4.45
N LEU A 551 22.39 1.83 5.57
CA LEU A 551 23.37 1.68 6.65
C LEU A 551 24.35 0.54 6.37
N ARG A 552 25.63 0.75 6.68
CA ARG A 552 26.63 -0.33 6.67
C ARG A 552 26.40 -1.22 7.89
N GLU A 553 26.78 -2.50 7.80
CA GLU A 553 26.59 -3.47 8.89
C GLU A 553 27.16 -3.00 10.25
N GLN A 554 28.33 -2.35 10.25
CA GLN A 554 28.92 -1.80 11.48
C GLN A 554 28.16 -0.63 12.14
N GLU A 555 27.25 0.00 11.39
CA GLU A 555 26.40 1.13 11.81
C GLU A 555 25.02 0.65 12.29
N LYS A 556 24.61 -0.58 11.95
CA LYS A 556 23.34 -1.21 12.35
C LYS A 556 23.33 -1.61 13.82
N LYS A 557 23.51 -0.62 14.68
CA LYS A 557 23.50 -0.75 16.13
C LYS A 557 22.82 0.43 16.79
N VAL A 558 22.14 0.14 17.90
CA VAL A 558 21.40 1.11 18.69
C VAL A 558 21.86 0.98 20.13
N VAL A 559 22.22 2.09 20.75
CA VAL A 559 22.57 2.13 22.17
C VAL A 559 21.36 2.47 23.03
N ILE A 560 21.22 1.82 24.17
CA ILE A 560 20.03 1.86 25.00
C ILE A 560 20.43 2.19 26.44
N ALA A 561 19.89 3.28 26.97
CA ALA A 561 20.03 3.69 28.35
C ALA A 561 18.65 3.76 29.02
N TYR A 562 18.63 3.73 30.34
CA TYR A 562 17.40 3.84 31.12
C TYR A 562 17.66 4.53 32.46
N ASP A 563 16.61 5.08 33.06
CA ASP A 563 16.66 5.68 34.40
C ASP A 563 16.16 4.72 35.50
N THR A 564 16.02 5.24 36.71
CA THR A 564 15.69 4.45 37.91
C THR A 564 14.17 4.25 38.11
N ARG A 565 13.33 4.65 37.16
CA ARG A 565 11.86 4.52 37.28
C ARG A 565 11.41 3.07 37.20
N LYS A 566 10.19 2.83 37.69
CA LYS A 566 9.52 1.54 37.58
C LYS A 566 9.43 1.09 36.11
N PHE A 567 9.81 -0.17 35.87
CA PHE A 567 9.88 -0.80 34.55
C PHE A 567 10.90 -0.22 33.56
N SER A 568 11.74 0.75 33.95
CA SER A 568 12.74 1.32 33.02
C SER A 568 13.74 0.27 32.53
N HIS A 569 14.21 -0.60 33.43
CA HIS A 569 15.03 -1.76 33.07
C HIS A 569 14.26 -2.74 32.19
N ASP A 570 13.07 -3.18 32.60
CA ASP A 570 12.27 -4.16 31.84
C ASP A 570 11.96 -3.71 30.42
N PHE A 571 11.58 -2.44 30.25
CA PHE A 571 11.38 -1.84 28.94
C PHE A 571 12.66 -1.77 28.13
N SER A 572 13.81 -1.46 28.74
CA SER A 572 15.10 -1.46 28.04
C SER A 572 15.50 -2.86 27.53
N VAL A 573 15.13 -3.91 28.26
CA VAL A 573 15.28 -5.30 27.82
C VAL A 573 14.36 -5.59 26.65
N ASP A 574 13.06 -5.27 26.77
CA ASP A 574 12.09 -5.46 25.68
C ASP A 574 12.53 -4.76 24.38
N VAL A 575 13.05 -3.54 24.47
CA VAL A 575 13.62 -2.80 23.35
C VAL A 575 14.79 -3.56 22.72
N SER A 576 15.71 -4.05 23.55
CA SER A 576 16.90 -4.75 23.09
C SER A 576 16.55 -6.02 22.30
N LEU A 577 15.54 -6.76 22.77
CA LEU A 577 15.09 -8.00 22.15
C LEU A 577 14.36 -7.75 20.83
N VAL A 578 13.55 -6.70 20.72
CA VAL A 578 12.91 -6.34 19.44
C VAL A 578 13.95 -5.92 18.40
N LEU A 579 14.94 -5.11 18.78
CA LEU A 579 16.02 -4.72 17.87
C LEU A 579 16.83 -5.94 17.40
N ALA A 580 17.19 -6.84 18.32
CA ALA A 580 17.92 -8.05 17.99
C ALA A 580 17.13 -8.98 17.06
N ALA A 581 15.81 -9.16 17.27
CA ALA A 581 14.96 -9.93 16.38
C ALA A 581 14.97 -9.38 14.93
N ASN A 582 15.14 -8.07 14.78
CA ASN A 582 15.21 -7.37 13.51
C ASN A 582 16.63 -7.24 12.94
N GLY A 583 17.61 -7.99 13.48
CA GLY A 583 18.99 -8.00 13.01
C GLY A 583 19.79 -6.73 13.35
N ILE A 584 19.31 -5.91 14.28
CA ILE A 584 19.98 -4.67 14.72
C ILE A 584 20.68 -4.94 16.04
N ARG A 585 21.97 -4.60 16.13
CA ARG A 585 22.75 -4.84 17.35
C ARG A 585 22.36 -3.87 18.47
N ALA A 586 21.79 -4.38 19.54
CA ALA A 586 21.44 -3.66 20.75
C ALA A 586 22.65 -3.57 21.70
N LEU A 587 23.05 -2.35 22.05
CA LEU A 587 24.06 -2.05 23.05
C LEU A 587 23.38 -1.49 24.30
N LEU A 588 23.11 -2.35 25.28
CA LEU A 588 22.36 -2.00 26.49
C LEU A 588 23.32 -1.66 27.63
N PHE A 589 23.12 -0.52 28.30
CA PHE A 589 23.89 -0.22 29.51
C PHE A 589 23.56 -1.21 30.65
N ASP A 590 24.59 -1.64 31.39
CA ASP A 590 24.51 -2.60 32.50
C ASP A 590 23.82 -2.07 33.77
N GLY A 591 23.45 -0.80 33.76
CA GLY A 591 22.80 -0.10 34.85
C GLY A 591 22.17 1.21 34.38
N PRO A 592 21.48 1.93 35.27
CA PRO A 592 20.94 3.25 34.95
C PRO A 592 22.06 4.18 34.50
N ARG A 593 21.88 4.85 33.36
CA ARG A 593 22.83 5.84 32.82
C ARG A 593 22.12 7.11 32.37
N PRO A 594 22.75 8.29 32.58
CA PRO A 594 22.14 9.56 32.25
C PRO A 594 22.04 9.77 30.74
N THR A 595 20.96 10.41 30.29
CA THR A 595 20.74 10.81 28.90
C THR A 595 21.95 11.45 28.17
N PRO A 596 22.75 12.36 28.78
CA PRO A 596 23.94 12.89 28.11
C PRO A 596 25.02 11.84 27.81
N GLU A 597 25.13 10.79 28.62
CA GLU A 597 26.06 9.71 28.33
C GLU A 597 25.56 8.82 27.19
N LEU A 598 24.25 8.57 27.09
CA LEU A 598 23.66 7.95 25.90
C LEU A 598 24.04 8.76 24.64
N SER A 599 23.82 10.08 24.68
CA SER A 599 24.16 11.00 23.58
C SER A 599 25.65 10.93 23.18
N PHE A 600 26.53 10.81 24.17
CA PHE A 600 27.96 10.58 23.94
C PHE A 600 28.22 9.21 23.32
N ALA A 601 27.64 8.14 23.88
CA ALA A 601 27.84 6.76 23.45
C ALA A 601 27.40 6.53 22.00
N ILE A 602 26.27 7.13 21.56
CA ILE A 602 25.80 7.07 20.17
C ILE A 602 26.93 7.50 19.22
N ARG A 603 27.49 8.68 19.45
CA ARG A 603 28.55 9.25 18.60
C ARG A 603 29.85 8.49 18.74
N LYS A 604 30.23 8.14 19.98
CA LYS A 604 31.51 7.49 20.27
C LYS A 604 31.59 6.09 19.69
N LEU A 605 30.47 5.36 19.72
CA LEU A 605 30.38 3.99 19.22
C LEU A 605 29.95 3.96 17.74
N GLY A 606 29.43 5.05 17.17
CA GLY A 606 28.98 5.12 15.78
C GLY A 606 27.66 4.38 15.56
N CYS A 607 26.70 4.56 16.47
CA CYS A 607 25.37 3.95 16.41
C CYS A 607 24.46 4.73 15.44
N ALA A 608 23.57 4.02 14.74
CA ALA A 608 22.57 4.66 13.87
C ALA A 608 21.50 5.42 14.66
N ALA A 609 21.21 4.99 15.89
CA ALA A 609 20.29 5.65 16.80
C ALA A 609 20.64 5.34 18.27
N GLY A 610 19.95 5.99 19.18
CA GLY A 610 19.89 5.58 20.58
C GLY A 610 18.49 5.70 21.16
N ILE A 611 18.24 4.96 22.24
CA ILE A 611 16.97 4.96 22.97
C ILE A 611 17.26 5.26 24.45
N VAL A 612 16.47 6.15 25.05
CA VAL A 612 16.43 6.30 26.50
C VAL A 612 15.04 6.01 27.04
N ILE A 613 14.96 5.10 28.02
CA ILE A 613 13.74 4.84 28.78
C ILE A 613 13.72 5.75 30.01
N THR A 614 12.94 6.82 29.91
CA THR A 614 12.80 7.82 30.98
C THR A 614 11.62 8.75 30.72
N ALA A 615 10.87 9.09 31.78
CA ALA A 615 9.96 10.23 31.78
C ALA A 615 10.60 11.52 32.35
N SER A 616 11.92 11.57 32.46
CA SER A 616 12.68 12.68 33.04
C SER A 616 12.27 12.97 34.48
N HIS A 617 11.50 14.02 34.73
CA HIS A 617 11.09 14.48 36.06
C HIS A 617 9.59 14.31 36.32
N ASN A 618 8.87 13.58 35.45
CA ASN A 618 7.47 13.26 35.68
C ASN A 618 7.28 12.46 37.00
N PRO A 619 6.07 12.44 37.57
CA PRO A 619 5.79 11.66 38.79
C PRO A 619 6.18 10.17 38.70
N PRO A 620 6.34 9.46 39.82
CA PRO A 620 6.75 8.04 39.86
C PRO A 620 5.89 7.11 38.98
N ALA A 621 4.59 7.40 38.86
CA ALA A 621 3.66 6.63 38.05
C ALA A 621 3.89 6.72 36.53
N TYR A 622 4.77 7.61 36.06
CA TYR A 622 5.07 7.80 34.64
C TYR A 622 6.37 7.11 34.24
N ASN A 623 6.37 6.58 33.02
CA ASN A 623 7.59 6.25 32.29
C ASN A 623 7.55 6.87 30.88
N GLY A 624 8.61 6.69 30.10
CA GLY A 624 8.70 7.24 28.76
C GLY A 624 9.75 6.54 27.91
N TYR A 625 9.68 6.79 26.62
CA TYR A 625 10.53 6.21 25.59
C TYR A 625 10.93 7.33 24.63
N LYS A 626 12.23 7.54 24.42
CA LYS A 626 12.73 8.60 23.55
C LYS A 626 13.80 8.06 22.61
N VAL A 627 13.77 8.52 21.36
CA VAL A 627 14.75 8.16 20.33
C VAL A 627 15.70 9.32 20.08
N TYR A 628 16.95 8.97 19.79
CA TYR A 628 18.06 9.87 19.50
C TYR A 628 18.65 9.49 18.14
N GLY A 629 19.00 10.50 17.34
CA GLY A 629 19.62 10.32 16.03
C GLY A 629 21.10 9.98 16.13
N PRO A 630 21.76 9.68 15.00
CA PRO A 630 23.18 9.31 14.95
C PRO A 630 24.13 10.45 15.36
N ASP A 631 23.64 11.69 15.39
CA ASP A 631 24.35 12.86 15.92
C ASP A 631 24.34 12.93 17.46
N GLY A 632 23.68 11.98 18.13
CA GLY A 632 23.48 11.98 19.57
C GLY A 632 22.47 13.01 20.05
N GLY A 633 21.77 13.71 19.15
CA GLY A 633 20.67 14.61 19.46
C GLY A 633 19.37 13.83 19.65
N GLN A 634 18.46 14.37 20.48
CA GLN A 634 17.11 13.81 20.54
C GLN A 634 16.43 13.95 19.18
N ALA A 635 15.70 12.93 18.74
CA ALA A 635 15.05 12.92 17.44
C ALA A 635 14.11 14.13 17.27
N VAL A 636 14.36 14.89 16.19
CA VAL A 636 13.54 16.00 15.71
C VAL A 636 13.10 15.73 14.27
N SER A 637 12.24 16.57 13.71
CA SER A 637 11.87 16.47 12.28
C SER A 637 13.13 16.58 11.39
N PRO A 638 13.27 15.74 10.34
CA PRO A 638 12.28 14.78 9.81
C PRO A 638 12.32 13.38 10.44
N LEU A 639 13.32 13.06 11.28
CA LEU A 639 13.48 11.72 11.86
C LEU A 639 12.25 11.28 12.67
N ILE A 640 11.69 12.20 13.48
CA ILE A 640 10.51 11.92 14.29
C ILE A 640 9.26 11.63 13.44
N ASP A 641 9.13 12.29 12.28
CA ASP A 641 7.96 12.20 11.43
C ASP A 641 7.92 10.84 10.74
N ASN A 642 9.07 10.42 10.17
CA ASN A 642 9.24 9.09 9.58
C ASN A 642 9.05 7.97 10.60
N LEU A 643 9.53 8.18 11.84
CA LEU A 643 9.36 7.20 12.90
C LEU A 643 7.88 7.04 13.28
N VAL A 644 7.14 8.14 13.43
CA VAL A 644 5.69 8.11 13.72
C VAL A 644 4.94 7.36 12.62
N GLU A 645 5.29 7.59 11.35
CA GLU A 645 4.70 6.88 10.22
C GLU A 645 4.95 5.36 10.31
N LYS A 646 6.19 4.95 10.58
CA LYS A 646 6.53 3.53 10.72
C LYS A 646 5.83 2.88 11.92
N ILE A 647 5.77 3.54 13.07
CA ILE A 647 5.06 3.03 14.25
C ILE A 647 3.56 2.85 13.95
N ALA A 648 2.96 3.76 13.19
CA ALA A 648 1.55 3.69 12.82
C ALA A 648 1.23 2.47 11.93
N GLN A 649 2.20 1.99 11.15
CA GLN A 649 2.07 0.82 10.27
C GLN A 649 2.21 -0.52 11.02
N VAL A 650 2.76 -0.52 12.24
CA VAL A 650 2.97 -1.73 13.05
C VAL A 650 1.72 -2.04 13.87
N ASP A 651 1.13 -3.21 13.67
CA ASP A 651 0.13 -3.75 14.59
C ASP A 651 0.78 -4.27 15.88
N LEU A 652 0.13 -3.98 17.01
CA LEU A 652 0.64 -4.26 18.35
C LEU A 652 0.89 -5.75 18.63
N PHE A 653 0.08 -6.64 18.07
CA PHE A 653 0.06 -8.07 18.38
C PHE A 653 0.52 -8.96 17.23
N GLU A 654 0.50 -8.45 16.00
CA GLU A 654 0.77 -9.26 14.80
C GLU A 654 2.16 -9.00 14.22
N ASP A 655 2.64 -7.75 14.22
CA ASP A 655 3.83 -7.35 13.47
C ASP A 655 5.11 -7.26 14.31
N VAL A 656 4.98 -7.21 15.65
CA VAL A 656 6.11 -7.04 16.56
C VAL A 656 6.94 -8.32 16.64
N GLN A 657 8.17 -8.27 16.14
CA GLN A 657 9.12 -9.37 16.25
C GLN A 657 9.92 -9.26 17.56
N ILE A 658 10.06 -10.38 18.28
CA ILE A 658 10.84 -10.45 19.51
C ILE A 658 11.57 -11.79 19.61
N THR A 659 12.80 -11.76 20.11
CA THR A 659 13.63 -12.95 20.36
C THR A 659 13.91 -13.08 21.87
N THR A 660 14.56 -14.16 22.28
CA THR A 660 14.99 -14.36 23.67
C THR A 660 16.34 -13.72 23.94
N TRP A 661 16.65 -13.48 25.23
CA TRP A 661 17.94 -12.92 25.64
C TRP A 661 19.10 -13.82 25.22
N GLU A 662 18.92 -15.13 25.38
CA GLU A 662 19.89 -16.15 25.03
C GLU A 662 20.16 -16.20 23.52
N GLU A 663 19.12 -16.15 22.69
CA GLU A 663 19.24 -16.12 21.23
C GLU A 663 19.91 -14.83 20.75
N ALA A 664 19.50 -13.68 21.28
CA ALA A 664 20.09 -12.39 20.93
C ALA A 664 21.58 -12.33 21.31
N GLY A 665 21.94 -12.87 22.48
CA GLY A 665 23.32 -12.98 22.92
C GLY A 665 24.14 -13.95 22.06
N ALA A 666 23.59 -15.14 21.75
CA ALA A 666 24.24 -16.13 20.90
C ALA A 666 24.47 -15.63 19.46
N ALA A 667 23.56 -14.81 18.94
CA ALA A 667 23.68 -14.17 17.64
C ALA A 667 24.66 -12.96 17.64
N GLY A 668 25.16 -12.53 18.80
CA GLY A 668 26.00 -11.34 18.93
C GLY A 668 25.24 -10.03 18.68
N LEU A 669 23.91 -10.07 18.73
CA LEU A 669 23.02 -8.93 18.49
C LEU A 669 22.65 -8.20 19.79
N LEU A 670 22.94 -8.77 20.96
CA LEU A 670 22.82 -8.10 22.24
C LEU A 670 24.17 -8.03 22.94
N GLN A 671 24.56 -6.83 23.38
CA GLN A 671 25.78 -6.60 24.16
C GLN A 671 25.49 -5.66 25.33
N LEU A 672 25.94 -6.05 26.53
CA LEU A 672 26.03 -5.16 27.67
C LEU A 672 27.25 -4.25 27.56
N ILE A 673 27.06 -2.96 27.85
CA ILE A 673 28.10 -1.94 27.94
C ILE A 673 28.05 -1.24 29.30
N GLY A 674 29.15 -0.66 29.76
CA GLY A 674 29.16 0.04 31.04
C GLY A 674 30.48 0.76 31.28
N SER A 675 31.26 0.27 32.24
CA SER A 675 32.48 0.92 32.77
C SER A 675 33.49 1.42 31.73
N GLU A 676 33.59 0.76 30.57
CA GLU A 676 34.46 1.16 29.47
C GLU A 676 33.96 2.41 28.74
N VAL A 677 32.64 2.58 28.62
CA VAL A 677 32.01 3.78 28.06
C VAL A 677 31.99 4.90 29.10
N ASP A 678 31.70 4.56 30.35
CA ASP A 678 31.71 5.48 31.50
C ASP A 678 33.05 6.24 31.58
N ARG A 679 34.17 5.52 31.49
CA ARG A 679 35.51 6.11 31.51
C ARG A 679 35.74 7.09 30.36
N LEU A 680 35.37 6.70 29.15
CA LEU A 680 35.50 7.55 27.95
C LEU A 680 34.63 8.81 28.07
N TYR A 681 33.45 8.69 28.65
CA TYR A 681 32.56 9.81 28.89
C TYR A 681 33.14 10.75 29.95
N LEU A 682 33.61 10.24 31.08
CA LEU A 682 34.23 11.03 32.15
C LEU A 682 35.48 11.76 31.67
N GLU A 683 36.37 11.11 30.91
CA GLU A 683 37.55 11.74 30.29
C GLU A 683 37.14 12.90 29.36
N ALA A 684 36.09 12.70 28.55
CA ALA A 684 35.57 13.74 27.68
C ALA A 684 35.00 14.92 28.46
N VAL A 685 34.23 14.67 29.52
CA VAL A 685 33.69 15.74 30.38
C VAL A 685 34.81 16.50 31.10
N GLN A 686 35.81 15.80 31.63
CA GLN A 686 36.98 16.41 32.28
C GLN A 686 37.77 17.30 31.33
N SER A 687 37.87 16.94 30.05
CA SER A 687 38.54 17.77 29.04
C SER A 687 37.88 19.13 28.82
N LEU A 688 36.63 19.30 29.24
CA LEU A 688 35.88 20.55 29.20
C LEU A 688 36.05 21.40 30.47
N THR A 689 36.67 20.86 31.52
CA THR A 689 36.85 21.54 32.80
C THR A 689 38.01 22.52 32.75
N LEU A 690 37.77 23.76 33.18
CA LEU A 690 38.80 24.77 33.39
C LEU A 690 39.57 24.41 34.68
N SER A 691 40.67 23.66 34.55
CA SER A 691 41.58 23.17 35.60
C SER A 691 41.37 23.75 37.03
N ALA A 692 40.94 22.92 37.99
CA ALA A 692 40.97 23.27 39.41
C ALA A 692 41.34 22.04 40.29
N PRO A 693 42.58 21.55 40.21
CA PRO A 693 42.98 20.22 40.73
C PRO A 693 42.81 20.02 42.25
N ARG A 694 42.53 21.07 43.03
CA ARG A 694 42.20 21.01 44.46
C ARG A 694 41.32 22.19 44.88
N SER A 695 40.04 22.14 44.54
CA SER A 695 39.09 23.18 44.93
C SER A 695 38.67 23.01 46.40
N PRO A 696 38.77 24.06 47.26
CA PRO A 696 38.24 24.02 48.63
C PRO A 696 36.72 24.24 48.70
N LEU A 697 36.04 24.31 47.54
CA LEU A 697 34.59 24.46 47.49
C LEU A 697 33.92 23.23 48.11
N LYS A 698 33.07 23.48 49.10
CA LYS A 698 32.19 22.46 49.69
C LYS A 698 31.03 22.24 48.74
N VAL A 699 30.93 21.05 48.17
CA VAL A 699 29.88 20.67 47.23
C VAL A 699 28.97 19.67 47.91
N VAL A 700 27.66 19.90 47.82
CA VAL A 700 26.65 18.91 48.18
C VAL A 700 26.02 18.41 46.90
N TYR A 701 26.14 17.11 46.63
CA TYR A 701 25.50 16.48 45.50
C TYR A 701 24.33 15.60 45.95
N THR A 702 23.19 15.80 45.31
CA THR A 702 22.08 14.88 45.37
C THR A 702 21.75 14.39 43.96
N PRO A 703 21.70 13.07 43.72
CA PRO A 703 21.19 12.52 42.47
C PRO A 703 19.67 12.44 42.44
N LEU A 704 18.97 12.71 43.55
CA LEU A 704 17.51 12.56 43.70
C LEU A 704 17.01 11.18 43.24
N HIS A 705 17.72 10.11 43.63
CA HIS A 705 17.51 8.73 43.15
C HIS A 705 17.70 8.51 41.64
N GLY A 706 18.19 9.50 40.89
CA GLY A 706 18.35 9.47 39.45
C GLY A 706 19.66 8.83 38.95
N ALA A 707 19.75 8.67 37.64
CA ALA A 707 20.86 7.96 36.98
C ALA A 707 22.25 8.62 37.16
N GLY A 708 22.33 9.89 37.59
CA GLY A 708 23.61 10.56 37.84
C GLY A 708 24.42 9.97 39.01
N ALA A 709 23.77 9.19 39.89
CA ALA A 709 24.41 8.56 41.05
C ALA A 709 25.63 7.69 40.68
N CYS A 710 25.63 7.08 39.49
CA CYS A 710 26.69 6.17 39.05
C CYS A 710 27.97 6.88 38.56
N LEU A 711 27.93 8.18 38.24
CA LEU A 711 29.05 8.88 37.58
C LEU A 711 29.48 10.16 38.30
N ILE A 712 28.51 10.96 38.76
CA ILE A 712 28.78 12.33 39.18
C ILE A 712 29.70 12.42 40.41
N PRO A 713 29.59 11.57 41.45
CA PRO A 713 30.52 11.62 42.58
C PRO A 713 31.97 11.40 42.16
N ASP A 714 32.22 10.45 41.26
CA ASP A 714 33.57 10.14 40.78
C ASP A 714 34.10 11.25 39.88
N LEU A 715 33.25 11.82 39.00
CA LEU A 715 33.60 13.00 38.21
C LEU A 715 34.07 14.18 39.07
N PHE A 716 33.37 14.47 40.17
CA PHE A 716 33.76 15.54 41.10
C PHE A 716 35.11 15.25 41.77
N ARG A 717 35.31 14.02 42.27
CA ARG A 717 36.55 13.60 42.92
C ARG A 717 37.74 13.69 41.95
N GLU A 718 37.60 13.13 40.75
CA GLU A 718 38.65 13.13 39.72
C GLU A 718 38.93 14.54 39.18
N SER A 719 37.93 15.44 39.19
CA SER A 719 38.10 16.85 38.83
C SER A 719 38.74 17.71 39.94
N GLY A 720 39.07 17.13 41.11
CA GLY A 720 39.79 17.83 42.18
C GLY A 720 38.91 18.49 43.25
N TYR A 721 37.62 18.14 43.34
CA TYR A 721 36.74 18.60 44.43
C TYR A 721 36.87 17.65 45.62
N ILE A 722 37.58 18.10 46.66
CA ILE A 722 37.95 17.28 47.82
C ILE A 722 36.93 17.33 48.96
N GLU A 723 36.08 18.36 49.00
CA GLU A 723 35.03 18.54 50.01
C GLU A 723 33.64 18.25 49.41
N LEU A 724 33.43 17.00 48.97
CA LEU A 724 32.16 16.54 48.40
C LEU A 724 31.36 15.75 49.45
N SER A 725 30.17 16.25 49.78
CA SER A 725 29.15 15.51 50.53
C SER A 725 28.06 15.01 49.57
N VAL A 726 27.60 13.77 49.77
CA VAL A 726 26.45 13.22 49.06
C VAL A 726 25.28 13.02 50.01
N VAL A 727 24.06 13.01 49.49
CA VAL A 727 22.87 12.63 50.25
C VAL A 727 22.70 11.10 50.15
N ASP A 728 23.23 10.36 51.13
CA ASP A 728 23.37 8.90 51.08
C ASP A 728 22.07 8.16 50.73
N GLU A 729 20.95 8.56 51.34
CA GLU A 729 19.63 7.95 51.08
C GLU A 729 19.16 8.13 49.63
N GLN A 730 19.62 9.17 48.94
CA GLN A 730 19.27 9.47 47.55
C GLN A 730 20.22 8.83 46.54
N MET A 731 21.37 8.32 46.96
CA MET A 731 22.32 7.59 46.11
C MET A 731 21.80 6.21 45.69
N ILE A 732 20.84 5.66 46.43
CA ILE A 732 20.22 4.37 46.14
C ILE A 732 19.05 4.60 45.17
N PRO A 733 19.00 3.91 44.01
CA PRO A 733 17.84 3.98 43.13
C PRO A 733 16.53 3.64 43.86
N ASP A 734 15.57 4.55 43.76
CA ASP A 734 14.22 4.38 44.30
C ASP A 734 13.19 4.83 43.25
N PRO A 735 12.44 3.91 42.64
CA PRO A 735 11.45 4.26 41.62
C PRO A 735 10.28 5.07 42.16
N GLU A 736 10.05 5.07 43.48
CA GLU A 736 9.00 5.87 44.14
C GLU A 736 9.50 7.27 44.51
N PHE A 737 10.81 7.53 44.42
CA PHE A 737 11.44 8.79 44.78
C PHE A 737 11.04 9.27 46.20
N SER A 738 11.01 8.36 47.16
CA SER A 738 10.37 8.53 48.48
C SER A 738 10.91 9.67 49.34
N THR A 739 12.13 10.12 49.09
CA THR A 739 12.78 11.20 49.84
C THR A 739 12.56 12.60 49.24
N VAL A 740 11.88 12.71 48.09
CA VAL A 740 11.66 13.97 47.38
C VAL A 740 10.19 14.16 47.00
N LYS A 741 9.74 15.42 46.94
CA LYS A 741 8.36 15.74 46.52
C LYS A 741 8.15 15.56 45.02
N VAL A 742 9.20 15.80 44.24
CA VAL A 742 9.21 15.71 42.77
C VAL A 742 10.61 15.22 42.38
N PRO A 743 10.76 14.32 41.40
CA PRO A 743 12.06 13.88 40.91
C PRO A 743 12.69 14.94 39.99
N ASN A 744 12.82 16.17 40.50
CA ASN A 744 13.41 17.33 39.86
C ASN A 744 14.13 18.17 40.92
N PRO A 745 15.33 18.72 40.65
CA PRO A 745 16.00 19.66 41.55
C PRO A 745 15.22 20.96 41.77
#